data_AF-A0A3A8PHF7-F1
#
_entry.id   AF-A0A3A8PHF7-F1
#
_cell.length_a   1.000
_cell.length_b   1.000
_cell.length_c   1.000
_cell.angle_alpha   90.00
_cell.angle_beta   90.00
_cell.angle_gamma   90.00
#
_symmetry.space_group_name_H-M   'P 1'
#
loop_
_entity.id
_entity.type
_entity.pdbx_description
1 polymer ?
#
loop_
_entity_poly.entity_id
_entity_poly.type
_entity_poly.pdbx_seq_one_letter_code
_entity_poly.pdbx_strand_id
1 'polypeptide(L)'
;MFFLLPIGVDGATLDRRPWVSVSIAAACVVAFFITWVIPSNPGGVGEDDVRELIQETLEHPDLELPPGCTGLLSEHGKTLLRRLKAKVEVEVEAPAGDVDVEALQARLDAHCESVLEAKDSGLLQLLGLVPARGVMQWGWLTYMFLHLGWMHLLGNMLFFYVVGLLLEDAWGRPLFAGFYGVGGLVAAVAHVVLDPSSQVLMVGASGAVAACMGAFCLRFATRKVRVGYLIWFLKIWRGTFGVPGWLWAGLWFGNEVLNFVLWGNNTGVAVMAHIGGFGFGFVAASALRVTRLEERFVAPAIAAREGGWVADPRMLEAQTSLETGNREKARAAFLLILADHPDHSEALLALGRMELEDGKVPAGSARVEKALQLLVAREVPEPLWNAVDQLGELFPVERLRPGVAWRVAQGLDEGEAPANSVAMAESLYAAAGKGTGTMAVRALIRAAELRLARRDAPETAAGYLTRAKELATGDAAALAERVGQLEVEAVRMGARMKNRAMDLDTESATARTRAVAALAPVEVGGSSLPPRIIPCRILGLSDKALLVEAPGGQRRSLSVTEVLAVAVGMLPVAVPEGAAPRQTVLTDLVVSWGDPDRGPTVLRIPAAGLGLPERYPGVAPREAYARFLSALLEHSAANPMPDAPTLAEGRYPRFATEGELTAHYYGQVAAAA
;
A
#
# COMPACT_ATOMS: atom_id res chain seq x y z
N MET A 1 -14.68 27.49 -4.15
CA MET A 1 -13.67 26.76 -4.94
C MET A 1 -13.69 25.30 -4.49
N PHE A 2 -13.98 24.38 -5.41
CA PHE A 2 -14.00 22.93 -5.19
C PHE A 2 -12.69 22.38 -5.74
N PHE A 3 -11.85 21.79 -4.90
CA PHE A 3 -10.59 21.20 -5.35
C PHE A 3 -10.74 19.68 -5.42
N LEU A 4 -10.57 19.09 -6.60
CA LEU A 4 -10.36 17.66 -6.79
C LEU A 4 -8.88 17.41 -7.04
N LEU A 5 -8.22 16.69 -6.14
CA LEU A 5 -6.79 16.41 -6.24
C LEU A 5 -6.53 14.90 -6.22
N PRO A 6 -5.84 14.35 -7.23
CA PRO A 6 -5.42 12.96 -7.21
C PRO A 6 -4.31 12.81 -6.16
N ILE A 7 -4.57 12.07 -5.08
CA ILE A 7 -3.64 11.92 -3.95
C ILE A 7 -2.89 10.58 -3.97
N GLY A 8 -3.26 9.67 -4.89
CA GLY A 8 -2.58 8.40 -5.09
C GLY A 8 -3.44 7.36 -5.80
N VAL A 9 -2.94 6.14 -5.90
CA VAL A 9 -3.63 4.99 -6.51
C VAL A 9 -3.75 3.88 -5.47
N ASP A 10 -4.90 3.20 -5.39
CA ASP A 10 -5.12 2.09 -4.46
C ASP A 10 -4.30 0.86 -4.85
N GLY A 11 -3.71 0.20 -3.84
CA GLY A 11 -2.86 -0.98 -4.05
C GLY A 11 -1.55 -0.69 -4.80
N ALA A 12 -1.13 0.58 -4.85
CA ALA A 12 0.13 1.00 -5.45
C ALA A 12 1.29 0.80 -4.48
N THR A 13 1.76 -0.44 -4.32
CA THR A 13 3.12 -0.71 -3.83
C THR A 13 4.08 -0.60 -5.02
N LEU A 14 5.22 0.07 -4.83
CA LEU A 14 6.29 0.11 -5.82
C LEU A 14 7.28 -0.98 -5.45
N ASP A 15 7.52 -1.90 -6.37
CA ASP A 15 8.50 -2.97 -6.17
C ASP A 15 9.93 -2.43 -6.35
N ARG A 16 10.07 -1.30 -7.07
CA ARG A 16 11.35 -0.64 -7.35
C ARG A 16 11.44 0.80 -6.86
N ARG A 17 12.68 1.25 -6.63
CA ARG A 17 12.98 2.68 -6.50
C ARG A 17 12.86 3.37 -7.87
N PRO A 18 11.96 4.37 -8.02
CA PRO A 18 11.63 5.02 -9.30
C PRO A 18 12.63 6.13 -9.62
N TRP A 19 13.90 5.77 -9.80
CA TRP A 19 14.98 6.74 -9.99
C TRP A 19 14.81 7.60 -11.24
N VAL A 20 14.20 7.11 -12.31
CA VAL A 20 14.01 7.91 -13.53
C VAL A 20 12.99 9.00 -13.29
N SER A 21 11.83 8.66 -12.72
CA SER A 21 10.79 9.60 -12.36
C SER A 21 11.27 10.62 -11.33
N VAL A 22 12.02 10.19 -10.31
CA VAL A 22 12.65 11.09 -9.34
C VAL A 22 13.67 12.01 -10.01
N SER A 23 14.48 11.51 -10.94
CA SER A 23 15.46 12.32 -11.66
C SER A 23 14.80 13.34 -12.60
N ILE A 24 13.72 12.96 -13.29
CA ILE A 24 12.93 13.87 -14.13
C ILE A 24 12.32 14.96 -13.26
N ALA A 25 11.68 14.61 -12.15
CA ALA A 25 11.09 15.58 -11.23
C ALA A 25 12.15 16.53 -10.65
N ALA A 26 13.30 16.00 -10.25
CA ALA A 26 14.43 16.80 -9.79
C ALA A 26 14.96 17.74 -10.88
N ALA A 27 15.09 17.27 -12.12
CA ALA A 27 15.48 18.10 -13.26
C ALA A 27 14.48 19.24 -13.51
N CYS A 28 13.17 18.97 -13.43
CA CYS A 28 12.13 20.01 -13.52
C CYS A 28 12.26 21.06 -12.41
N VAL A 29 12.53 20.63 -11.18
CA VAL A 29 12.74 21.55 -10.04
C VAL A 29 14.00 22.39 -10.28
N VAL A 30 15.14 21.77 -10.60
CA VAL A 30 16.40 22.48 -10.84
C VAL A 30 16.26 23.48 -11.99
N ALA A 31 15.66 23.05 -13.11
CA ALA A 31 15.40 23.92 -14.25
C ALA A 31 14.50 25.09 -13.87
N PHE A 32 13.43 24.85 -13.10
CA PHE A 32 12.56 25.89 -12.59
C PHE A 32 13.32 26.91 -11.72
N PHE A 33 14.21 26.48 -10.84
CA PHE A 33 15.03 27.41 -10.07
C PHE A 33 15.93 28.27 -10.97
N ILE A 34 16.61 27.64 -11.94
CA ILE A 34 17.54 28.33 -12.85
C ILE A 34 16.81 29.32 -13.77
N THR A 35 15.62 28.97 -14.27
CA THR A 35 14.93 29.79 -15.29
C THR A 35 13.84 30.68 -14.72
N TRP A 36 13.36 30.44 -13.50
CA TRP A 36 12.23 31.18 -12.91
C TRP A 36 12.54 31.84 -11.57
N VAL A 37 13.24 31.17 -10.66
CA VAL A 37 13.43 31.66 -9.27
C VAL A 37 14.67 32.53 -9.11
N ILE A 38 15.78 32.13 -9.74
CA ILE A 38 17.07 32.82 -9.64
C ILE A 38 17.12 34.10 -10.50
N PRO A 39 16.61 34.12 -11.76
CA PRO A 39 16.62 35.32 -12.57
C PRO A 39 15.71 36.40 -11.98
N SER A 40 16.15 37.65 -12.00
CA SER A 40 15.32 38.81 -11.60
C SER A 40 14.13 39.01 -12.53
N ASN A 41 14.33 38.85 -13.84
CA ASN A 41 13.31 38.93 -14.88
C ASN A 41 13.23 37.60 -15.66
N PRO A 42 12.55 36.57 -15.14
CA PRO A 42 12.54 35.23 -15.76
C PRO A 42 11.83 35.19 -17.12
N GLY A 43 10.95 36.15 -17.40
CA GLY A 43 10.33 36.34 -18.72
C GLY A 43 11.16 37.18 -19.69
N GLY A 44 12.36 37.63 -19.27
CA GLY A 44 13.23 38.55 -20.03
C GLY A 44 12.76 40.01 -20.06
N VAL A 45 11.53 40.29 -19.62
CA VAL A 45 10.95 41.64 -19.49
C VAL A 45 10.47 41.83 -18.06
N GLY A 46 10.90 42.91 -17.40
CA GLY A 46 10.44 43.31 -16.08
C GLY A 46 9.10 44.06 -16.14
N GLU A 47 8.38 44.10 -15.01
CA GLU A 47 7.17 44.93 -14.90
C GLU A 47 7.46 46.42 -15.09
N ASP A 48 8.65 46.86 -14.66
CA ASP A 48 9.11 48.23 -14.82
C ASP A 48 9.37 48.59 -16.29
N ASP A 49 9.96 47.69 -17.09
CA ASP A 49 10.21 47.91 -18.53
C ASP A 49 8.89 48.15 -19.31
N VAL A 50 7.85 47.35 -19.01
CA VAL A 50 6.53 47.52 -19.64
C VAL A 50 5.85 48.79 -19.15
N ARG A 51 6.02 49.12 -17.86
CA ARG A 51 5.46 50.33 -17.27
C ARG A 51 6.08 51.59 -17.85
N GLU A 52 7.39 51.60 -18.06
CA GLU A 52 8.12 52.70 -18.70
C GLU A 52 7.65 52.90 -20.15
N LEU A 53 7.55 51.83 -20.95
CA LEU A 53 7.01 51.90 -22.32
C LEU A 53 5.58 52.47 -22.37
N ILE A 54 4.71 52.05 -21.44
CA ILE A 54 3.34 52.57 -21.33
C ILE A 54 3.38 54.05 -20.92
N GLN A 55 4.22 54.42 -19.97
CA GLN A 55 4.33 55.78 -19.47
C GLN A 55 4.84 56.73 -20.57
N GLU A 56 5.91 56.38 -21.28
CA GLU A 56 6.44 57.15 -22.41
C GLU A 56 5.39 57.35 -23.51
N THR A 57 4.57 56.31 -23.78
CA THR A 57 3.46 56.38 -24.74
C THR A 57 2.32 57.30 -24.25
N LEU A 58 2.08 57.37 -22.93
CA LEU A 58 1.01 58.19 -22.35
C LEU A 58 1.43 59.65 -22.15
N GLU A 59 2.72 59.93 -21.97
CA GLU A 59 3.27 61.29 -21.81
C GLU A 59 3.18 62.13 -23.10
N HIS A 60 3.19 61.48 -24.26
CA HIS A 60 3.06 62.13 -25.56
C HIS A 60 1.90 61.51 -26.37
N PRO A 61 0.74 62.18 -26.46
CA PRO A 61 -0.46 61.64 -27.13
C PRO A 61 -0.23 61.28 -28.61
N ASP A 62 0.71 61.94 -29.27
CA ASP A 62 1.01 61.71 -30.69
C ASP A 62 1.86 60.45 -30.95
N LEU A 63 2.41 59.81 -29.90
CA LEU A 63 3.21 58.59 -30.05
C LEU A 63 2.35 57.34 -30.14
N GLU A 64 2.75 56.38 -30.97
CA GLU A 64 2.13 55.07 -31.06
C GLU A 64 3.03 54.01 -30.45
N LEU A 65 2.46 53.15 -29.58
CA LEU A 65 3.20 52.01 -29.04
C LEU A 65 3.58 51.08 -30.21
N PRO A 66 4.86 50.72 -30.35
CA PRO A 66 5.30 49.93 -31.50
C PRO A 66 4.56 48.58 -31.57
N PRO A 67 4.29 48.05 -32.78
CA PRO A 67 3.53 46.81 -32.96
C PRO A 67 4.12 45.62 -32.19
N GLY A 68 5.47 45.54 -32.10
CA GLY A 68 6.17 44.51 -31.35
C GLY A 68 5.87 44.54 -29.85
N CYS A 69 5.90 45.72 -29.22
CA CYS A 69 5.61 45.90 -27.80
C CYS A 69 4.11 45.86 -27.48
N THR A 70 3.25 46.10 -28.46
CA THR A 70 1.80 45.88 -28.32
C THR A 70 1.50 44.42 -27.94
N GLY A 71 2.33 43.46 -28.36
CA GLY A 71 2.23 42.05 -27.99
C GLY A 71 2.61 41.73 -26.54
N LEU A 72 3.21 42.66 -25.79
CA LEU A 72 3.51 42.50 -24.36
C LEU A 72 2.27 42.72 -23.48
N LEU A 73 1.23 43.38 -24.04
CA LEU A 73 0.02 43.73 -23.32
C LEU A 73 -1.09 42.68 -23.55
N SER A 74 -1.81 42.32 -22.48
CA SER A 74 -3.05 41.56 -22.60
C SER A 74 -4.13 42.37 -23.33
N GLU A 75 -5.18 41.73 -23.87
CA GLU A 75 -6.29 42.46 -24.52
C GLU A 75 -6.98 43.47 -23.58
N HIS A 76 -7.04 43.14 -22.28
CA HIS A 76 -7.50 44.08 -21.27
C HIS A 76 -6.53 45.26 -21.12
N GLY A 77 -5.21 45.00 -21.09
CA GLY A 77 -4.17 46.01 -21.05
C GLY A 77 -4.19 46.94 -22.26
N LYS A 78 -4.34 46.40 -23.48
CA LYS A 78 -4.50 47.18 -24.72
C LYS A 78 -5.74 48.08 -24.66
N THR A 79 -6.86 47.55 -24.15
CA THR A 79 -8.11 48.31 -24.01
C THR A 79 -7.97 49.42 -22.97
N LEU A 80 -7.29 49.14 -21.85
CA LEU A 80 -7.01 50.11 -20.80
C LEU A 80 -6.09 51.22 -21.32
N LEU A 81 -5.03 50.87 -22.04
CA LEU A 81 -4.11 51.84 -22.64
C LEU A 81 -4.84 52.78 -23.60
N ARG A 82 -5.69 52.25 -24.49
CA ARG A 82 -6.52 53.08 -25.39
C ARG A 82 -7.44 54.04 -24.63
N ARG A 83 -8.05 53.58 -23.53
CA ARG A 83 -8.91 54.43 -22.69
C ARG A 83 -8.13 55.52 -21.96
N LEU A 84 -6.94 55.20 -21.46
CA LEU A 84 -6.07 56.16 -20.79
C LEU A 84 -5.56 57.21 -21.78
N LYS A 85 -5.11 56.79 -22.96
CA LYS A 85 -4.66 57.69 -24.04
C LYS A 85 -5.75 58.68 -24.45
N ALA A 86 -6.97 58.19 -24.71
CA ALA A 86 -8.13 59.04 -25.03
C ALA A 86 -8.51 60.02 -23.90
N LYS A 87 -8.20 59.71 -22.64
CA LYS A 87 -8.44 60.61 -21.51
C LYS A 87 -7.37 61.70 -21.44
N VAL A 88 -6.11 61.34 -21.65
CA VAL A 88 -4.97 62.28 -21.66
C VAL A 88 -5.06 63.24 -22.86
N GLU A 89 -5.46 62.76 -24.04
CA GLU A 89 -5.76 63.59 -25.23
C GLU A 89 -6.80 64.68 -24.97
N VAL A 90 -7.72 64.47 -24.03
CA VAL A 90 -8.77 65.44 -23.67
C VAL A 90 -8.29 66.43 -22.60
N GLU A 91 -7.31 66.05 -21.77
CA GLU A 91 -6.81 66.86 -20.64
C GLU A 91 -5.58 67.72 -21.00
N VAL A 92 -4.84 67.39 -22.06
CA VAL A 92 -3.60 68.08 -22.45
C VAL A 92 -3.88 69.17 -23.51
N GLU A 93 -3.66 70.45 -23.16
CA GLU A 93 -3.55 71.54 -24.15
C GLU A 93 -2.33 71.32 -25.05
N ALA A 94 -2.48 71.55 -26.37
CA ALA A 94 -1.46 71.30 -27.38
C ALA A 94 -0.07 71.79 -26.92
N PRO A 95 0.98 70.94 -27.00
CA PRO A 95 2.28 71.25 -26.43
C PRO A 95 2.85 72.55 -27.01
N ALA A 96 3.26 73.46 -26.12
CA ALA A 96 3.90 74.72 -26.50
C ALA A 96 5.38 74.47 -26.87
N GLY A 97 5.66 74.10 -28.12
CA GLY A 97 7.01 74.03 -28.68
C GLY A 97 7.13 73.11 -29.90
N ASP A 98 8.16 73.32 -30.72
CA ASP A 98 8.60 72.41 -31.80
C ASP A 98 9.13 71.11 -31.17
N VAL A 99 8.21 70.21 -30.79
CA VAL A 99 8.55 68.86 -30.35
C VAL A 99 8.73 68.01 -31.60
N ASP A 100 9.95 67.48 -31.79
CA ASP A 100 10.25 66.54 -32.86
C ASP A 100 9.65 65.16 -32.53
N VAL A 101 8.40 64.97 -32.94
CA VAL A 101 7.63 63.74 -32.73
C VAL A 101 8.31 62.55 -33.43
N GLU A 102 8.98 62.77 -34.55
CA GLU A 102 9.68 61.71 -35.30
C GLU A 102 10.88 61.19 -34.49
N ALA A 103 11.67 62.09 -33.89
CA ALA A 103 12.77 61.71 -33.01
C ALA A 103 12.29 61.01 -31.72
N LEU A 104 11.16 61.42 -31.16
CA LEU A 104 10.56 60.77 -29.98
C LEU A 104 10.03 59.37 -30.31
N GLN A 105 9.37 59.20 -31.45
CA GLN A 105 8.91 57.88 -31.92
C GLN A 105 10.09 56.96 -32.17
N ALA A 106 11.16 57.43 -32.83
CA ALA A 106 12.36 56.63 -33.04
C ALA A 106 13.03 56.18 -31.72
N ARG A 107 12.97 57.01 -30.67
CA ARG A 107 13.45 56.64 -29.34
C ARG A 107 12.57 55.57 -28.68
N LEU A 108 11.25 55.72 -28.78
CA LEU A 108 10.28 54.73 -28.27
C LEU A 108 10.42 53.38 -29.02
N ASP A 109 10.65 53.42 -30.33
CA ASP A 109 10.91 52.25 -31.17
C ASP A 109 12.20 51.55 -30.70
N ALA A 110 13.29 52.28 -30.51
CA ALA A 110 14.56 51.73 -30.01
C ALA A 110 14.43 51.17 -28.58
N HIS A 111 13.68 51.83 -27.70
CA HIS A 111 13.39 51.32 -26.36
C HIS A 111 12.59 50.02 -26.45
N CYS A 112 11.56 49.98 -27.29
CA CYS A 112 10.78 48.77 -27.54
C CYS A 112 11.64 47.62 -28.07
N GLU A 113 12.53 47.89 -29.04
CA GLU A 113 13.48 46.89 -29.55
C GLU A 113 14.38 46.34 -28.43
N SER A 114 14.92 47.20 -27.57
CA SER A 114 15.75 46.75 -26.45
C SER A 114 15.01 45.85 -25.46
N VAL A 115 13.73 46.14 -25.20
CA VAL A 115 12.87 45.33 -24.32
C VAL A 115 12.53 43.99 -24.98
N LEU A 116 12.31 43.97 -26.30
CA LEU A 116 12.08 42.74 -27.05
C LEU A 116 13.35 41.88 -27.15
N GLU A 117 14.53 42.48 -27.30
CA GLU A 117 15.81 41.78 -27.23
C GLU A 117 16.07 41.19 -25.84
N ALA A 118 15.74 41.92 -24.77
CA ALA A 118 15.82 41.42 -23.40
C ALA A 118 14.86 40.22 -23.18
N LYS A 119 13.65 40.30 -23.74
CA LYS A 119 12.69 39.18 -23.77
C LYS A 119 13.28 37.95 -24.45
N ASP A 120 13.79 38.12 -25.66
CA ASP A 120 14.24 37.02 -26.51
C ASP A 120 15.56 36.39 -26.03
N SER A 121 16.39 37.17 -25.32
CA SER A 121 17.64 36.68 -24.69
C SER A 121 17.41 35.96 -23.36
N GLY A 122 16.19 35.97 -22.81
CA GLY A 122 15.85 35.26 -21.58
C GLY A 122 16.08 33.75 -21.69
N LEU A 123 16.65 33.13 -20.64
CA LEU A 123 16.94 31.69 -20.62
C LEU A 123 15.70 30.83 -20.85
N LEU A 124 14.55 31.26 -20.33
CA LEU A 124 13.27 30.56 -20.54
C LEU A 124 12.84 30.60 -22.01
N GLN A 125 13.07 31.72 -22.69
CA GLN A 125 12.81 31.88 -24.12
C GLN A 125 13.80 31.06 -24.97
N LEU A 126 15.08 31.03 -24.61
CA LEU A 126 16.11 30.28 -25.33
C LEU A 126 15.89 28.76 -25.26
N LEU A 127 15.51 28.27 -24.08
CA LEU A 127 15.37 26.84 -23.78
C LEU A 127 13.95 26.31 -23.96
N GLY A 128 12.94 27.17 -24.07
CA GLY A 128 11.58 26.75 -24.40
C GLY A 128 11.39 26.50 -25.89
N LEU A 129 10.23 25.94 -26.25
CA LEU A 129 9.89 25.69 -27.65
C LEU A 129 8.96 26.80 -28.16
N VAL A 130 9.33 27.45 -29.25
CA VAL A 130 8.48 28.41 -29.94
C VAL A 130 8.22 27.91 -31.36
N PRO A 131 6.99 27.51 -31.73
CA PRO A 131 6.70 26.92 -33.04
C PRO A 131 7.20 27.76 -34.22
N ALA A 132 7.00 29.08 -34.16
CA ALA A 132 7.42 30.01 -35.22
C ALA A 132 8.94 30.08 -35.45
N ARG A 133 9.78 29.63 -34.50
CA ARG A 133 11.25 29.56 -34.69
C ARG A 133 11.70 28.37 -35.54
N GLY A 134 10.78 27.51 -35.95
CA GLY A 134 11.07 26.36 -36.80
C GLY A 134 11.77 25.22 -36.07
N VAL A 135 12.50 24.37 -36.80
CA VAL A 135 12.98 23.09 -36.25
C VAL A 135 14.32 23.17 -35.52
N MET A 136 15.15 24.19 -35.77
CA MET A 136 16.51 24.30 -35.23
C MET A 136 16.52 25.00 -33.87
N GLN A 137 15.95 24.35 -32.85
CA GLN A 137 15.90 24.89 -31.49
C GLN A 137 16.07 23.78 -30.43
N TRP A 138 16.69 24.11 -29.29
CA TRP A 138 16.85 23.19 -28.16
C TRP A 138 15.51 22.80 -27.52
N GLY A 139 14.52 23.70 -27.66
CA GLY A 139 13.18 23.60 -27.12
C GLY A 139 12.47 22.28 -27.40
N TRP A 140 12.81 21.52 -28.45
CA TRP A 140 12.21 20.20 -28.71
C TRP A 140 12.37 19.19 -27.57
N LEU A 141 13.43 19.34 -26.77
CA LEU A 141 13.69 18.48 -25.61
C LEU A 141 13.61 19.26 -24.29
N THR A 142 14.20 20.45 -24.23
CA THR A 142 14.35 21.17 -22.97
C THR A 142 13.04 21.71 -22.42
N TYR A 143 12.03 21.96 -23.27
CA TYR A 143 10.74 22.50 -22.82
C TYR A 143 10.04 21.60 -21.78
N MET A 144 10.27 20.29 -21.83
CA MET A 144 9.67 19.29 -20.92
C MET A 144 10.05 19.53 -19.45
N PHE A 145 11.13 20.26 -19.19
CA PHE A 145 11.64 20.48 -17.83
C PHE A 145 11.35 21.89 -17.31
N LEU A 146 11.00 22.82 -18.20
CA LEU A 146 10.76 24.23 -17.88
C LEU A 146 9.33 24.46 -17.40
N HIS A 147 9.13 25.42 -16.49
CA HIS A 147 7.82 25.72 -15.91
C HIS A 147 7.62 27.22 -15.69
N LEU A 148 6.37 27.68 -15.82
CA LEU A 148 5.94 29.06 -15.57
C LEU A 148 5.27 29.15 -14.20
N GLY A 149 5.99 29.62 -13.20
CA GLY A 149 5.48 29.76 -11.84
C GLY A 149 5.25 28.46 -11.08
N TRP A 150 4.98 28.61 -9.78
CA TRP A 150 4.89 27.51 -8.82
C TRP A 150 3.73 26.55 -9.09
N MET A 151 2.55 27.07 -9.44
CA MET A 151 1.36 26.24 -9.65
C MET A 151 1.51 25.33 -10.87
N HIS A 152 2.22 25.79 -11.92
CA HIS A 152 2.47 24.99 -13.10
C HIS A 152 3.42 23.82 -12.78
N LEU A 153 4.51 24.07 -12.05
CA LEU A 153 5.41 23.02 -11.60
C LEU A 153 4.70 22.01 -10.69
N LEU A 154 4.02 22.49 -9.65
CA LEU A 154 3.35 21.61 -8.68
C LEU A 154 2.24 20.77 -9.32
N GLY A 155 1.46 21.36 -10.24
CA GLY A 155 0.45 20.64 -11.00
C GLY A 155 1.05 19.50 -11.82
N ASN A 156 2.10 19.78 -12.60
CA ASN A 156 2.76 18.76 -13.40
C ASN A 156 3.37 17.65 -12.54
N MET A 157 4.04 18.01 -11.45
CA MET A 157 4.64 17.03 -10.55
C MET A 157 3.60 16.17 -9.84
N LEU A 158 2.42 16.73 -9.51
CA LEU A 158 1.33 15.97 -8.90
C LEU A 158 0.80 14.89 -9.85
N PHE A 159 0.47 15.25 -11.09
CA PHE A 159 -0.01 14.28 -12.08
C PHE A 159 1.09 13.26 -12.40
N PHE A 160 2.32 13.72 -12.59
CA PHE A 160 3.46 12.85 -12.85
C PHE A 160 3.75 11.88 -11.70
N TYR A 161 3.60 12.31 -10.44
CA TYR A 161 3.71 11.45 -9.27
C TYR A 161 2.68 10.32 -9.29
N VAL A 162 1.44 10.60 -9.68
CA VAL A 162 0.35 9.62 -9.70
C VAL A 162 0.56 8.55 -10.78
N VAL A 163 1.07 8.92 -11.96
CA VAL A 163 1.18 7.99 -13.10
C VAL A 163 2.60 7.52 -13.41
N GLY A 164 3.60 8.40 -13.28
CA GLY A 164 4.97 8.17 -13.72
C GLY A 164 5.67 7.07 -12.94
N LEU A 165 5.51 7.07 -11.60
CA LEU A 165 6.12 6.06 -10.74
C LEU A 165 5.64 4.64 -11.09
N LEU A 166 4.34 4.48 -11.35
CA LEU A 166 3.72 3.19 -11.67
C LEU A 166 4.10 2.69 -13.06
N LEU A 167 4.27 3.62 -14.02
CA LEU A 167 4.74 3.26 -15.36
C LEU A 167 6.22 2.90 -15.36
N GLU A 168 7.06 3.58 -14.58
CA GLU A 168 8.47 3.19 -14.42
C GLU A 168 8.60 1.81 -13.77
N ASP A 169 7.77 1.53 -12.77
CA ASP A 169 7.75 0.23 -12.10
C ASP A 169 7.30 -0.89 -13.05
N ALA A 170 6.26 -0.65 -13.86
CA ALA A 170 5.77 -1.62 -14.84
C ALA A 170 6.73 -1.85 -16.03
N TRP A 171 7.35 -0.79 -16.56
CA TRP A 171 8.13 -0.86 -17.80
C TRP A 171 9.64 -0.87 -17.60
N GLY A 172 10.10 -0.63 -16.38
CA GLY A 172 11.50 -0.47 -16.06
C GLY A 172 12.09 0.85 -16.57
N ARG A 173 13.25 1.20 -16.02
CA ARG A 173 13.92 2.49 -16.21
C ARG A 173 14.15 2.91 -17.67
N PRO A 174 14.79 2.09 -18.54
CA PRO A 174 15.16 2.56 -19.87
C PRO A 174 13.96 2.74 -20.80
N LEU A 175 12.98 1.84 -20.74
CA LEU A 175 11.77 1.93 -21.55
C LEU A 175 10.91 3.12 -21.10
N PHE A 176 10.75 3.31 -19.79
CA PHE A 176 10.02 4.47 -19.27
C PHE A 176 10.70 5.80 -19.62
N ALA A 177 12.03 5.90 -19.49
CA ALA A 177 12.78 7.10 -19.87
C ALA A 177 12.59 7.44 -21.36
N GLY A 178 12.72 6.42 -22.23
CA GLY A 178 12.48 6.58 -23.67
C GLY A 178 11.03 6.96 -23.98
N PHE A 179 10.06 6.31 -23.33
CA PHE A 179 8.64 6.61 -23.49
C PHE A 179 8.31 8.05 -23.08
N TYR A 180 8.83 8.52 -21.95
CA TYR A 180 8.64 9.90 -21.49
C TYR A 180 9.18 10.91 -22.50
N GLY A 181 10.44 10.71 -22.95
CA GLY A 181 11.08 11.60 -23.91
C GLY A 181 10.39 11.62 -25.28
N VAL A 182 10.05 10.45 -25.83
CA VAL A 182 9.33 10.34 -27.11
C VAL A 182 7.92 10.90 -26.99
N GLY A 183 7.23 10.64 -25.86
CA GLY A 183 5.89 11.18 -25.61
C GLY A 183 5.88 12.70 -25.57
N GLY A 184 6.87 13.32 -24.94
CA GLY A 184 7.07 14.77 -25.00
C GLY A 184 7.37 15.25 -26.43
N LEU A 185 8.28 14.60 -27.16
CA LEU A 185 8.56 14.99 -28.54
C LEU A 185 7.32 14.92 -29.44
N VAL A 186 6.51 13.86 -29.32
CA VAL A 186 5.25 13.72 -30.08
C VAL A 186 4.23 14.78 -29.66
N ALA A 187 4.15 15.10 -28.38
CA ALA A 187 3.32 16.21 -27.88
C ALA A 187 3.76 17.55 -28.49
N ALA A 188 5.07 17.82 -28.56
CA ALA A 188 5.61 19.01 -29.19
C ALA A 188 5.31 19.06 -30.69
N VAL A 189 5.50 17.95 -31.41
CA VAL A 189 5.18 17.85 -32.84
C VAL A 189 3.69 18.10 -33.07
N ALA A 190 2.81 17.52 -32.24
CA ALA A 190 1.36 17.74 -32.35
C ALA A 190 0.99 19.22 -32.22
N HIS A 191 1.62 19.94 -31.28
CA HIS A 191 1.40 21.38 -31.14
C HIS A 191 1.94 22.18 -32.34
N VAL A 192 3.18 21.94 -32.74
CA VAL A 192 3.85 22.68 -33.83
C VAL A 192 3.18 22.45 -35.19
N VAL A 193 2.72 21.23 -35.49
CA VAL A 193 2.06 20.92 -36.77
C VAL A 193 0.69 21.60 -36.87
N LEU A 194 -0.02 21.74 -35.75
CA LEU A 194 -1.36 22.32 -35.72
C LEU A 194 -1.32 23.86 -35.65
N ASP A 195 -0.25 24.45 -35.12
CA ASP A 195 -0.07 25.91 -35.05
C ASP A 195 1.40 26.33 -35.28
N PRO A 196 1.92 26.15 -36.51
CA PRO A 196 3.33 26.37 -36.81
C PRO A 196 3.74 27.84 -36.74
N SER A 197 2.79 28.77 -36.89
CA SER A 197 3.01 30.21 -36.79
C SER A 197 2.93 30.74 -35.36
N SER A 198 2.63 29.89 -34.38
CA SER A 198 2.48 30.32 -32.99
C SER A 198 3.78 30.89 -32.42
N GLN A 199 3.66 32.08 -31.87
CA GLN A 199 4.71 32.78 -31.11
C GLN A 199 4.62 32.48 -29.61
N VAL A 200 3.69 31.60 -29.21
CA VAL A 200 3.49 31.24 -27.79
C VAL A 200 4.63 30.32 -27.37
N LEU A 201 5.30 30.71 -26.28
CA LEU A 201 6.34 29.91 -25.66
C LEU A 201 5.73 28.66 -25.01
N MET A 202 6.10 27.50 -25.53
CA MET A 202 5.72 26.21 -24.97
C MET A 202 6.78 25.74 -23.97
N VAL A 203 6.36 25.56 -22.73
CA VAL A 203 7.14 25.02 -21.61
C VAL A 203 6.22 24.17 -20.74
N GLY A 204 6.76 23.13 -20.12
CA GLY A 204 6.04 22.28 -19.18
C GLY A 204 6.21 20.80 -19.49
N ALA A 205 6.36 20.00 -18.43
CA ALA A 205 6.34 18.54 -18.51
C ALA A 205 4.99 17.97 -18.99
N SER A 206 3.94 18.79 -19.02
CA SER A 206 2.55 18.39 -19.19
C SER A 206 2.27 17.58 -20.46
N GLY A 207 2.98 17.83 -21.57
CA GLY A 207 2.85 17.01 -22.79
C GLY A 207 3.35 15.58 -22.60
N ALA A 208 4.52 15.41 -21.99
CA ALA A 208 5.05 14.09 -21.65
C ALA A 208 4.22 13.39 -20.55
N VAL A 209 3.73 14.16 -19.58
CA VAL A 209 2.80 13.66 -18.55
C VAL A 209 1.48 13.23 -19.18
N ALA A 210 0.98 13.94 -20.20
CA ALA A 210 -0.22 13.54 -20.94
C ALA A 210 -0.01 12.19 -21.63
N ALA A 211 1.18 11.94 -22.19
CA ALA A 211 1.53 10.60 -22.69
C ALA A 211 1.49 9.54 -21.60
N CYS A 212 2.05 9.83 -20.42
CA CYS A 212 1.92 8.93 -19.27
C CYS A 212 0.45 8.70 -18.87
N MET A 213 -0.39 9.74 -18.88
CA MET A 213 -1.83 9.65 -18.62
C MET A 213 -2.54 8.75 -19.63
N GLY A 214 -2.21 8.88 -20.93
CA GLY A 214 -2.76 8.04 -21.99
C GLY A 214 -2.39 6.56 -21.81
N ALA A 215 -1.15 6.27 -21.45
CA ALA A 215 -0.71 4.92 -21.12
C ALA A 215 -1.38 4.38 -19.85
N PHE A 216 -1.47 5.21 -18.81
CA PHE A 216 -2.10 4.87 -17.53
C PHE A 216 -3.57 4.51 -17.69
N CYS A 217 -4.30 5.26 -18.53
CA CYS A 217 -5.70 5.03 -18.88
C CYS A 217 -5.98 3.58 -19.28
N LEU A 218 -5.06 2.96 -20.02
CA LEU A 218 -5.19 1.58 -20.47
C LEU A 218 -4.52 0.57 -19.52
N ARG A 219 -3.27 0.82 -19.14
CA ARG A 219 -2.43 -0.15 -18.40
C ARG A 219 -2.90 -0.37 -16.98
N PHE A 220 -3.45 0.67 -16.36
CA PHE A 220 -3.98 0.68 -15.00
C PHE A 220 -5.48 1.01 -14.96
N ALA A 221 -6.20 0.68 -16.04
CA ALA A 221 -7.61 1.01 -16.23
C ALA A 221 -8.49 0.70 -15.00
N THR A 222 -8.31 -0.47 -14.39
CA THR A 222 -9.13 -0.96 -13.27
C THR A 222 -8.65 -0.48 -11.90
N ARG A 223 -7.43 0.06 -11.78
CA ARG A 223 -6.92 0.57 -10.50
C ARG A 223 -7.67 1.85 -10.12
N LYS A 224 -8.01 2.01 -8.85
CA LYS A 224 -8.73 3.18 -8.35
C LYS A 224 -7.75 4.30 -8.02
N VAL A 225 -7.89 5.44 -8.69
CA VAL A 225 -7.23 6.69 -8.34
C VAL A 225 -8.00 7.33 -7.19
N ARG A 226 -7.33 7.56 -6.07
CA ARG A 226 -7.91 8.29 -4.94
C ARG A 226 -7.89 9.77 -5.23
N VAL A 227 -9.09 10.35 -5.33
CA VAL A 227 -9.29 11.78 -5.52
C VAL A 227 -9.77 12.37 -4.19
N GLY A 228 -8.95 13.24 -3.60
CA GLY A 228 -9.32 14.04 -2.45
C GLY A 228 -10.16 15.24 -2.87
N TYR A 229 -11.17 15.59 -2.07
CA TYR A 229 -11.94 16.81 -2.26
C TYR A 229 -11.90 17.72 -1.02
N LEU A 230 -11.81 19.03 -1.29
CA LEU A 230 -11.89 20.07 -0.25
C LEU A 230 -12.86 21.18 -0.69
N ILE A 231 -13.88 21.44 0.15
CA ILE A 231 -14.86 22.51 -0.07
C ILE A 231 -14.56 23.68 0.88
N TRP A 232 -13.71 24.60 0.43
CA TRP A 232 -13.12 25.65 1.27
C TRP A 232 -14.16 26.58 1.94
N PHE A 233 -15.27 26.90 1.25
CA PHE A 233 -16.27 27.85 1.76
C PHE A 233 -17.17 27.27 2.87
N LEU A 234 -17.29 25.94 2.93
CA LEU A 234 -18.14 25.28 3.90
C LEU A 234 -17.40 24.79 5.14
N LYS A 235 -16.06 24.79 5.20
CA LYS A 235 -15.21 24.28 6.32
C LYS A 235 -15.56 22.88 6.88
N ILE A 236 -16.54 22.17 6.31
CA ILE A 236 -17.19 21.00 6.93
C ILE A 236 -16.91 19.70 6.14
N TRP A 237 -16.53 19.75 4.85
CA TRP A 237 -16.43 18.55 4.01
C TRP A 237 -15.01 18.35 3.45
N ARG A 238 -14.31 17.34 4.00
CA ARG A 238 -13.06 16.78 3.50
C ARG A 238 -13.23 15.27 3.37
N GLY A 239 -12.82 14.69 2.24
CA GLY A 239 -12.93 13.26 2.02
C GLY A 239 -12.17 12.80 0.78
N THR A 240 -12.19 11.50 0.54
CA THR A 240 -11.55 10.87 -0.62
C THR A 240 -12.52 9.90 -1.27
N PHE A 241 -12.56 9.85 -2.59
CA PHE A 241 -13.28 8.82 -3.33
C PHE A 241 -12.38 8.20 -4.39
N GLY A 242 -12.64 6.92 -4.73
CA GLY A 242 -11.89 6.19 -5.73
C GLY A 242 -12.54 6.30 -7.11
N VAL A 243 -11.77 6.67 -8.12
CA VAL A 243 -12.20 6.71 -9.53
C VAL A 243 -11.39 5.67 -10.31
N PRO A 244 -12.02 4.77 -11.10
CA PRO A 244 -11.27 3.86 -11.97
C PRO A 244 -10.30 4.63 -12.89
N GLY A 245 -9.08 4.13 -13.07
CA GLY A 245 -8.01 4.82 -13.77
C GLY A 245 -8.37 5.21 -15.21
N TRP A 246 -9.11 4.35 -15.92
CA TRP A 246 -9.61 4.67 -17.27
C TRP A 246 -10.56 5.86 -17.27
N LEU A 247 -11.43 5.94 -16.25
CA LEU A 247 -12.43 7.01 -16.14
C LEU A 247 -11.77 8.30 -15.71
N TRP A 248 -10.84 8.25 -14.74
CA TRP A 248 -10.10 9.42 -14.28
C TRP A 248 -9.26 10.03 -15.40
N ALA A 249 -8.45 9.22 -16.09
CA ALA A 249 -7.63 9.70 -17.20
C ALA A 249 -8.47 10.10 -18.41
N GLY A 250 -9.55 9.38 -18.70
CA GLY A 250 -10.48 9.69 -19.79
C GLY A 250 -11.26 11.00 -19.56
N LEU A 251 -11.72 11.26 -18.34
CA LEU A 251 -12.38 12.54 -18.00
C LEU A 251 -11.40 13.72 -18.10
N TRP A 252 -10.15 13.53 -17.66
CA TRP A 252 -9.11 14.54 -17.82
C TRP A 252 -8.86 14.84 -19.32
N PHE A 253 -8.67 13.81 -20.15
CA PHE A 253 -8.51 13.99 -21.59
C PHE A 253 -9.74 14.62 -22.26
N GLY A 254 -10.95 14.20 -21.88
CA GLY A 254 -12.19 14.79 -22.36
C GLY A 254 -12.30 16.28 -22.03
N ASN A 255 -11.81 16.70 -20.86
CA ASN A 255 -11.71 18.12 -20.49
C ASN A 255 -10.74 18.89 -21.38
N GLU A 256 -9.58 18.32 -21.75
CA GLU A 256 -8.65 18.95 -22.69
C GLU A 256 -9.29 19.14 -24.08
N VAL A 257 -9.95 18.11 -24.60
CA VAL A 257 -10.67 18.18 -25.88
C VAL A 257 -11.79 19.22 -25.82
N LEU A 258 -12.57 19.25 -24.74
CA LEU A 258 -13.64 20.22 -24.55
C LEU A 258 -13.08 21.66 -24.50
N ASN A 259 -11.99 21.88 -23.77
CA ASN A 259 -11.34 23.20 -23.73
C ASN A 259 -10.87 23.65 -25.10
N PHE A 260 -10.28 22.75 -25.89
CA PHE A 260 -9.91 23.07 -27.26
C PHE A 260 -11.14 23.42 -28.12
N VAL A 261 -12.23 22.65 -28.04
CA VAL A 261 -13.45 22.92 -28.82
C VAL A 261 -14.10 24.25 -28.44
N LEU A 262 -14.09 24.62 -27.15
CA LEU A 262 -14.74 25.84 -26.66
C LEU A 262 -13.89 27.09 -26.86
N TRP A 263 -12.57 27.01 -26.69
CA TRP A 263 -11.68 28.17 -26.57
C TRP A 263 -10.53 28.19 -27.58
N GLY A 264 -10.36 27.14 -28.39
CA GLY A 264 -9.26 27.00 -29.34
C GLY A 264 -7.88 27.04 -28.67
N ASN A 265 -6.91 27.64 -29.35
CA ASN A 265 -5.54 27.80 -28.83
C ASN A 265 -5.36 29.05 -27.92
N ASN A 266 -6.42 29.80 -27.64
CA ASN A 266 -6.35 31.09 -26.91
C ASN A 266 -6.29 30.96 -25.38
N THR A 267 -6.05 29.75 -24.85
CA THR A 267 -6.08 29.47 -23.41
C THR A 267 -4.76 29.75 -22.69
N GLY A 268 -3.68 30.07 -23.42
CA GLY A 268 -2.33 30.19 -22.86
C GLY A 268 -1.72 28.85 -22.43
N VAL A 269 -2.38 27.74 -22.75
CA VAL A 269 -1.93 26.37 -22.47
C VAL A 269 -1.83 25.61 -23.79
N ALA A 270 -0.77 24.82 -23.98
CA ALA A 270 -0.57 24.01 -25.18
C ALA A 270 -1.49 22.77 -25.21
N VAL A 271 -2.81 22.97 -25.29
CA VAL A 271 -3.83 21.89 -25.25
C VAL A 271 -3.58 20.82 -26.31
N MET A 272 -3.07 21.20 -27.49
CA MET A 272 -2.68 20.25 -28.54
C MET A 272 -1.56 19.31 -28.14
N ALA A 273 -0.60 19.80 -27.33
CA ALA A 273 0.45 18.96 -26.80
C ALA A 273 -0.14 17.90 -25.84
N HIS A 274 -1.15 18.27 -25.04
CA HIS A 274 -1.84 17.31 -24.17
C HIS A 274 -2.61 16.26 -24.96
N ILE A 275 -3.35 16.68 -26.00
CA ILE A 275 -4.12 15.76 -26.85
C ILE A 275 -3.19 14.81 -27.59
N GLY A 276 -2.13 15.34 -28.23
CA GLY A 276 -1.14 14.55 -28.96
C GLY A 276 -0.35 13.61 -28.06
N GLY A 277 0.09 14.09 -26.91
CA GLY A 277 0.77 13.29 -25.89
C GLY A 277 -0.10 12.14 -25.41
N PHE A 278 -1.34 12.42 -24.96
CA PHE A 278 -2.28 11.40 -24.52
C PHE A 278 -2.57 10.37 -25.61
N GLY A 279 -2.84 10.82 -26.84
CA GLY A 279 -3.06 9.94 -27.98
C GLY A 279 -1.88 9.00 -28.23
N PHE A 280 -0.66 9.53 -28.24
CA PHE A 280 0.56 8.72 -28.35
C PHE A 280 0.65 7.69 -27.23
N GLY A 281 0.49 8.12 -25.97
CA GLY A 281 0.59 7.23 -24.83
C GLY A 281 -0.43 6.10 -24.86
N PHE A 282 -1.67 6.41 -25.24
CA PHE A 282 -2.74 5.42 -25.39
C PHE A 282 -2.43 4.41 -26.51
N VAL A 283 -1.99 4.89 -27.68
CA VAL A 283 -1.62 4.04 -28.83
C VAL A 283 -0.40 3.19 -28.52
N ALA A 284 0.64 3.75 -27.93
CA ALA A 284 1.86 3.04 -27.56
C ALA A 284 1.58 1.95 -26.52
N ALA A 285 0.78 2.25 -25.48
CA ALA A 285 0.36 1.25 -24.50
C ALA A 285 -0.54 0.16 -25.14
N SER A 286 -1.42 0.54 -26.07
CA SER A 286 -2.24 -0.42 -26.83
C SER A 286 -1.37 -1.34 -27.68
N ALA A 287 -0.37 -0.81 -28.38
CA ALA A 287 0.57 -1.58 -29.19
C ALA A 287 1.37 -2.55 -28.31
N LEU A 288 1.92 -2.09 -27.18
CA LEU A 288 2.65 -2.96 -26.24
C LEU A 288 1.77 -4.10 -25.71
N ARG A 289 0.50 -3.81 -25.40
CA ARG A 289 -0.48 -4.81 -24.95
C ARG A 289 -0.83 -5.82 -26.04
N VAL A 290 -1.13 -5.36 -27.27
CA VAL A 290 -1.54 -6.23 -28.39
C VAL A 290 -0.37 -7.11 -28.87
N THR A 291 0.81 -6.53 -28.98
CA THR A 291 2.02 -7.26 -29.42
C THR A 291 2.61 -8.17 -28.34
N ARG A 292 2.13 -8.05 -27.10
CA ARG A 292 2.69 -8.73 -25.91
C ARG A 292 4.19 -8.50 -25.75
N LEU A 293 4.72 -7.37 -26.24
CA LEU A 293 6.14 -7.01 -26.10
C LEU A 293 6.52 -6.81 -24.65
N GLU A 294 5.58 -6.33 -23.82
CA GLU A 294 5.77 -6.21 -22.37
C GLU A 294 6.05 -7.57 -21.73
N GLU A 295 5.28 -8.61 -22.08
CA GLU A 295 5.48 -9.98 -21.59
C GLU A 295 6.72 -10.66 -22.19
N ARG A 296 7.04 -10.36 -23.45
CA ARG A 296 8.13 -11.05 -24.18
C ARG A 296 9.52 -10.51 -23.91
N PHE A 297 9.66 -9.21 -23.67
CA PHE A 297 10.97 -8.56 -23.58
C PHE A 297 11.13 -7.74 -22.31
N VAL A 298 10.09 -7.03 -21.87
CA VAL A 298 10.18 -6.11 -20.74
C VAL A 298 10.18 -6.88 -19.42
N ALA A 299 9.18 -7.73 -19.19
CA ALA A 299 9.09 -8.55 -17.98
C ALA A 299 10.30 -9.49 -17.81
N PRO A 300 10.81 -10.18 -18.87
CA PRO A 300 12.02 -11.00 -18.75
C PRO A 300 13.29 -10.21 -18.48
N ALA A 301 13.51 -9.08 -19.17
CA ALA A 301 14.73 -8.27 -19.00
C ALA A 301 14.78 -7.58 -17.63
N ILE A 302 13.60 -7.23 -17.11
CA ILE A 302 13.43 -6.71 -15.77
C ILE A 302 13.73 -7.80 -14.73
N ALA A 303 13.09 -8.96 -14.84
CA ALA A 303 13.28 -10.09 -13.93
C ALA A 303 14.75 -10.59 -13.94
N ALA A 304 15.37 -10.68 -15.12
CA ALA A 304 16.78 -11.07 -15.28
C ALA A 304 17.77 -10.09 -14.62
N ARG A 305 17.43 -8.78 -14.50
CA ARG A 305 18.27 -7.79 -13.81
C ARG A 305 18.09 -7.79 -12.29
N GLU A 306 17.03 -8.38 -11.78
CA GLU A 306 16.68 -8.41 -10.36
C GLU A 306 16.96 -9.75 -9.68
N GLY A 307 17.44 -10.76 -10.43
CA GLY A 307 17.47 -12.14 -9.94
C GLY A 307 16.07 -12.74 -9.75
N GLY A 308 15.04 -12.08 -10.25
CA GLY A 308 13.66 -12.54 -10.25
C GLY A 308 13.43 -13.55 -11.39
N TRP A 309 12.71 -14.62 -11.10
CA TRP A 309 12.37 -15.66 -12.06
C TRP A 309 11.49 -15.12 -13.20
N VAL A 310 11.88 -15.38 -14.45
CA VAL A 310 11.08 -15.10 -15.66
C VAL A 310 10.00 -16.17 -15.81
N ALA A 311 8.75 -15.80 -16.03
CA ALA A 311 7.74 -16.72 -16.55
C ALA A 311 8.08 -17.07 -18.01
N ASP A 312 8.50 -18.31 -18.28
CA ASP A 312 8.80 -18.79 -19.64
C ASP A 312 7.56 -18.57 -20.55
N PRO A 313 7.67 -17.91 -21.72
CA PRO A 313 6.52 -17.69 -22.61
C PRO A 313 5.80 -18.99 -23.01
N ARG A 314 6.51 -20.12 -23.01
CA ARG A 314 5.95 -21.46 -23.26
C ARG A 314 5.09 -21.94 -22.09
N MET A 315 5.32 -21.43 -20.88
CA MET A 315 4.52 -21.72 -19.69
C MET A 315 3.08 -21.21 -19.87
N LEU A 316 2.92 -20.01 -20.43
CA LEU A 316 1.60 -19.44 -20.72
C LEU A 316 0.84 -20.28 -21.75
N GLU A 317 1.49 -20.68 -22.84
CA GLU A 317 0.86 -21.57 -23.84
C GLU A 317 0.49 -22.93 -23.24
N ALA A 318 1.35 -23.49 -22.39
CA ALA A 318 1.10 -24.76 -21.71
C ALA A 318 -0.10 -24.66 -20.74
N GLN A 319 -0.18 -23.58 -19.96
CA GLN A 319 -1.30 -23.30 -19.06
C GLN A 319 -2.60 -23.07 -19.83
N THR A 320 -2.60 -22.24 -20.88
CA THR A 320 -3.79 -22.03 -21.72
C THR A 320 -4.24 -23.34 -22.39
N SER A 321 -3.31 -24.19 -22.82
CA SER A 321 -3.63 -25.52 -23.36
C SER A 321 -4.29 -26.42 -22.31
N LEU A 322 -3.89 -26.31 -21.04
CA LEU A 322 -4.48 -27.05 -19.93
C LEU A 322 -5.89 -26.53 -19.60
N GLU A 323 -6.08 -25.21 -19.56
CA GLU A 323 -7.37 -24.55 -19.32
C GLU A 323 -8.41 -24.85 -20.40
N THR A 324 -7.97 -24.94 -21.66
CA THR A 324 -8.81 -25.30 -22.80
C THR A 324 -9.10 -26.80 -22.91
N GLY A 325 -8.64 -27.60 -21.94
CA GLY A 325 -8.87 -29.04 -21.86
C GLY A 325 -7.95 -29.90 -22.72
N ASN A 326 -7.01 -29.30 -23.47
CA ASN A 326 -6.05 -30.02 -24.30
C ASN A 326 -4.84 -30.49 -23.46
N ARG A 327 -5.08 -31.50 -22.61
CA ARG A 327 -4.08 -32.07 -21.69
C ARG A 327 -2.85 -32.63 -22.40
N GLU A 328 -2.99 -33.21 -23.59
CA GLU A 328 -1.84 -33.76 -24.33
C GLU A 328 -0.91 -32.65 -24.81
N LYS A 329 -1.47 -31.57 -25.38
CA LYS A 329 -0.69 -30.41 -25.80
C LYS A 329 0.00 -29.73 -24.62
N ALA A 330 -0.70 -29.57 -23.49
CA ALA A 330 -0.13 -29.02 -22.26
C ALA A 330 1.03 -29.88 -21.74
N ARG A 331 0.86 -31.20 -21.69
CA ARG A 331 1.91 -32.15 -21.28
C ARG A 331 3.14 -32.06 -22.18
N ALA A 332 2.97 -32.04 -23.49
CA ALA A 332 4.07 -31.90 -24.43
C ALA A 332 4.83 -30.59 -24.22
N ALA A 333 4.12 -29.48 -24.00
CA ALA A 333 4.72 -28.18 -23.75
C ALA A 333 5.51 -28.14 -22.43
N PHE A 334 4.99 -28.68 -21.33
CA PHE A 334 5.74 -28.76 -20.07
C PHE A 334 6.99 -29.64 -20.20
N LEU A 335 6.91 -30.76 -20.94
CA LEU A 335 8.07 -31.61 -21.18
C LEU A 335 9.15 -30.89 -22.00
N LEU A 336 8.78 -30.06 -22.98
CA LEU A 336 9.73 -29.24 -23.74
C LEU A 336 10.41 -28.19 -22.84
N ILE A 337 9.66 -27.52 -21.96
CA ILE A 337 10.24 -26.58 -21.00
C ILE A 337 11.25 -27.28 -20.10
N LEU A 338 10.91 -28.48 -19.60
CA LEU A 338 11.79 -29.25 -18.73
C LEU A 338 12.99 -29.88 -19.45
N ALA A 339 12.92 -30.05 -20.77
CA ALA A 339 14.06 -30.49 -21.57
C ALA A 339 15.15 -29.40 -21.62
N ASP A 340 14.75 -28.13 -21.76
CA ASP A 340 15.66 -26.99 -21.79
C ASP A 340 16.05 -26.49 -20.38
N HIS A 341 15.09 -26.53 -19.46
CA HIS A 341 15.22 -26.05 -18.08
C HIS A 341 14.74 -27.11 -17.09
N PRO A 342 15.58 -28.12 -16.76
CA PRO A 342 15.20 -29.23 -15.87
C PRO A 342 14.79 -28.83 -14.46
N ASP A 343 15.16 -27.62 -14.02
CA ASP A 343 14.90 -27.07 -12.68
C ASP A 343 13.80 -25.99 -12.70
N HIS A 344 12.94 -25.98 -13.72
CA HIS A 344 11.79 -25.07 -13.77
C HIS A 344 10.69 -25.50 -12.79
N SER A 345 10.62 -24.87 -11.61
CA SER A 345 9.74 -25.27 -10.51
C SER A 345 8.25 -25.32 -10.89
N GLU A 346 7.73 -24.34 -11.63
CA GLU A 346 6.32 -24.31 -12.03
C GLU A 346 5.95 -25.39 -13.06
N ALA A 347 6.78 -25.61 -14.07
CA ALA A 347 6.58 -26.69 -15.04
C ALA A 347 6.69 -28.07 -14.38
N LEU A 348 7.61 -28.26 -13.43
CA LEU A 348 7.71 -29.46 -12.60
C LEU A 348 6.44 -29.68 -11.78
N LEU A 349 5.91 -28.63 -11.14
CA LEU A 349 4.71 -28.70 -10.32
C LEU A 349 3.47 -29.01 -11.18
N ALA A 350 3.29 -28.30 -12.30
CA ALA A 350 2.15 -28.49 -13.20
C ALA A 350 2.13 -29.89 -13.82
N LEU A 351 3.27 -30.35 -14.35
CA LEU A 351 3.38 -31.70 -14.91
C LEU A 351 3.24 -32.77 -13.82
N GLY A 352 3.82 -32.54 -12.64
CA GLY A 352 3.70 -33.44 -11.49
C GLY A 352 2.25 -33.60 -11.04
N ARG A 353 1.49 -32.50 -10.95
CA ARG A 353 0.04 -32.51 -10.64
C ARG A 353 -0.75 -33.28 -11.70
N MET A 354 -0.50 -33.05 -12.99
CA MET A 354 -1.15 -33.80 -14.07
C MET A 354 -0.88 -35.31 -13.97
N GLU A 355 0.33 -35.72 -13.60
CA GLU A 355 0.66 -37.13 -13.42
C GLU A 355 0.01 -37.74 -12.18
N LEU A 356 -0.14 -36.98 -11.11
CA LEU A 356 -0.88 -37.42 -9.92
C LEU A 356 -2.37 -37.63 -10.25
N GLU A 357 -2.98 -36.70 -10.98
CA GLU A 357 -4.35 -36.83 -11.49
C GLU A 357 -4.54 -38.05 -12.41
N ASP A 358 -3.54 -38.34 -13.24
CA ASP A 358 -3.53 -39.51 -14.14
C ASP A 358 -3.22 -40.83 -13.39
N GLY A 359 -3.07 -40.82 -12.06
CA GLY A 359 -2.75 -41.99 -11.25
C GLY A 359 -1.28 -42.46 -11.35
N LYS A 360 -0.41 -41.71 -12.03
CA LYS A 360 1.04 -41.99 -12.16
C LYS A 360 1.81 -41.50 -10.94
N VAL A 361 1.40 -41.98 -9.77
CA VAL A 361 1.83 -41.44 -8.47
C VAL A 361 3.36 -41.39 -8.30
N PRO A 362 4.16 -42.42 -8.66
CA PRO A 362 5.62 -42.35 -8.49
C PRO A 362 6.29 -41.22 -9.29
N ALA A 363 5.87 -41.02 -10.54
CA ALA A 363 6.44 -40.01 -11.43
C ALA A 363 6.01 -38.60 -11.02
N GLY A 364 4.72 -38.45 -10.67
CA GLY A 364 4.16 -37.18 -10.20
C GLY A 364 4.79 -36.72 -8.88
N SER A 365 4.91 -37.62 -7.90
CA SER A 365 5.53 -37.29 -6.60
C SER A 365 6.99 -36.86 -6.75
N ALA A 366 7.78 -37.52 -7.62
CA ALA A 366 9.18 -37.15 -7.83
C ALA A 366 9.33 -35.73 -8.40
N ARG A 367 8.46 -35.33 -9.33
CA ARG A 367 8.47 -33.98 -9.91
C ARG A 367 8.00 -32.92 -8.93
N VAL A 368 6.91 -33.19 -8.20
CA VAL A 368 6.41 -32.30 -7.14
C VAL A 368 7.48 -32.09 -6.07
N GLU A 369 8.14 -33.16 -5.62
CA GLU A 369 9.20 -33.03 -4.62
C GLU A 369 10.36 -32.17 -5.12
N LYS A 370 10.80 -32.36 -6.37
CA LYS A 370 11.84 -31.54 -6.98
C LYS A 370 11.43 -30.06 -7.07
N ALA A 371 10.18 -29.78 -7.45
CA ALA A 371 9.64 -28.42 -7.49
C ALA A 371 9.68 -27.76 -6.11
N LEU A 372 9.21 -28.46 -5.07
CA LEU A 372 9.18 -27.94 -3.70
C LEU A 372 10.59 -27.70 -3.14
N GLN A 373 11.55 -28.58 -3.44
CA GLN A 373 12.96 -28.37 -3.06
C GLN A 373 13.52 -27.07 -3.65
N LEU A 374 13.20 -26.78 -4.91
CA LEU A 374 13.65 -25.58 -5.60
C LEU A 374 12.97 -24.33 -5.07
N LEU A 375 11.69 -24.41 -4.68
CA LEU A 375 10.96 -23.28 -4.09
C LEU A 375 11.48 -22.94 -2.70
N VAL A 376 11.67 -23.95 -1.84
CA VAL A 376 12.26 -23.78 -0.50
C VAL A 376 13.65 -23.15 -0.55
N ALA A 377 14.47 -23.50 -1.55
CA ALA A 377 15.82 -22.95 -1.69
C ALA A 377 15.88 -21.46 -2.05
N ARG A 378 14.75 -20.83 -2.40
CA ARG A 378 14.67 -19.40 -2.76
C ARG A 378 14.47 -18.46 -1.58
N GLU A 379 14.12 -18.98 -0.40
CA GLU A 379 13.86 -18.18 0.81
C GLU A 379 12.75 -17.12 0.63
N VAL A 380 11.81 -17.35 -0.30
CA VAL A 380 10.60 -16.55 -0.48
C VAL A 380 9.38 -17.43 -0.16
N PRO A 381 8.56 -17.09 0.86
CA PRO A 381 7.55 -18.01 1.38
C PRO A 381 6.27 -18.09 0.52
N GLU A 382 5.88 -17.01 -0.14
CA GLU A 382 4.62 -16.93 -0.91
C GLU A 382 4.51 -17.95 -2.08
N PRO A 383 5.53 -18.15 -2.94
CA PRO A 383 5.47 -19.16 -4.01
C PRO A 383 5.36 -20.60 -3.47
N LEU A 384 5.92 -20.88 -2.30
CA LEU A 384 5.82 -22.18 -1.65
C LEU A 384 4.39 -22.44 -1.15
N TRP A 385 3.77 -21.42 -0.54
CA TRP A 385 2.38 -21.50 -0.06
C TRP A 385 1.42 -21.77 -1.23
N ASN A 386 1.55 -21.02 -2.32
CA ASN A 386 0.73 -21.18 -3.51
C ASN A 386 0.91 -22.57 -4.15
N ALA A 387 2.14 -23.10 -4.19
CA ALA A 387 2.41 -24.41 -4.75
C ALA A 387 1.74 -25.54 -3.94
N VAL A 388 1.76 -25.45 -2.60
CA VAL A 388 1.12 -26.42 -1.72
C VAL A 388 -0.41 -26.33 -1.80
N ASP A 389 -0.97 -25.12 -1.85
CA ASP A 389 -2.41 -24.89 -1.99
C ASP A 389 -2.96 -25.45 -3.32
N GLN A 390 -2.24 -25.23 -4.44
CA GLN A 390 -2.61 -25.76 -5.76
C GLN A 390 -2.63 -27.30 -5.85
N LEU A 391 -1.81 -27.97 -5.04
CA LEU A 391 -1.80 -29.42 -4.96
C LEU A 391 -3.01 -29.95 -4.18
N GLY A 392 -3.44 -29.23 -3.14
CA GLY A 392 -4.60 -29.61 -2.33
C GLY A 392 -4.54 -31.07 -1.85
N GLU A 393 -5.60 -31.83 -2.10
CA GLU A 393 -5.67 -33.26 -1.74
C GLU A 393 -4.70 -34.16 -2.52
N LEU A 394 -4.16 -33.70 -3.65
CA LEU A 394 -3.18 -34.46 -4.44
C LEU A 394 -1.76 -34.39 -3.85
N PHE A 395 -1.52 -33.53 -2.85
CA PHE A 395 -0.19 -33.30 -2.32
C PHE A 395 0.41 -34.60 -1.72
N PRO A 396 1.50 -35.17 -2.28
CA PRO A 396 1.97 -36.49 -1.87
C PRO A 396 2.86 -36.44 -0.61
N VAL A 397 2.31 -35.95 0.49
CA VAL A 397 3.02 -35.73 1.77
C VAL A 397 3.80 -36.97 2.22
N GLU A 398 3.20 -38.16 2.14
CA GLU A 398 3.82 -39.41 2.60
C GLU A 398 4.96 -39.90 1.74
N ARG A 399 5.11 -39.38 0.52
CA ARG A 399 6.14 -39.79 -0.44
C ARG A 399 7.32 -38.83 -0.52
N LEU A 400 7.24 -37.68 0.13
CA LEU A 400 8.36 -36.75 0.19
C LEU A 400 9.50 -37.37 1.01
N ARG A 401 10.74 -37.21 0.54
CA ARG A 401 11.92 -37.53 1.34
C ARG A 401 11.90 -36.73 2.67
N PRO A 402 12.29 -37.33 3.81
CA PRO A 402 12.19 -36.69 5.13
C PRO A 402 12.83 -35.29 5.23
N GLY A 403 14.01 -35.09 4.62
CA GLY A 403 14.69 -33.79 4.62
C GLY A 403 14.03 -32.72 3.74
N VAL A 404 13.19 -33.13 2.78
CA VAL A 404 12.36 -32.20 1.98
C VAL A 404 11.12 -31.83 2.76
N ALA A 405 10.43 -32.84 3.28
CA ALA A 405 9.24 -32.63 4.12
C ALA A 405 9.56 -31.69 5.29
N TRP A 406 10.72 -31.84 5.93
CA TRP A 406 11.18 -30.94 6.99
C TRP A 406 11.30 -29.49 6.52
N ARG A 407 12.00 -29.24 5.41
CA ARG A 407 12.22 -27.86 4.94
C ARG A 407 10.95 -27.22 4.39
N VAL A 408 10.09 -28.00 3.73
CA VAL A 408 8.77 -27.53 3.29
C VAL A 408 7.90 -27.20 4.50
N ALA A 409 7.89 -28.05 5.53
CA ALA A 409 7.16 -27.80 6.78
C ALA A 409 7.61 -26.49 7.44
N GLN A 410 8.92 -26.23 7.50
CA GLN A 410 9.46 -25.00 8.06
C GLN A 410 8.94 -23.76 7.31
N GLY A 411 8.95 -23.77 5.97
CA GLY A 411 8.44 -22.64 5.18
C GLY A 411 6.91 -22.45 5.28
N LEU A 412 6.16 -23.45 5.74
CA LEU A 412 4.71 -23.35 6.03
C LEU A 412 4.40 -22.97 7.48
N ASP A 413 5.40 -23.04 8.38
CA ASP A 413 5.33 -22.82 9.84
C ASP A 413 5.98 -21.46 10.22
N GLU A 414 5.97 -20.49 9.30
CA GLU A 414 6.45 -19.11 9.51
C GLU A 414 5.29 -18.17 9.92
N GLY A 415 5.61 -17.10 10.66
CA GLY A 415 4.62 -16.26 11.36
C GLY A 415 3.62 -15.49 10.49
N GLU A 416 3.86 -15.40 9.18
CA GLU A 416 2.96 -14.78 8.19
C GLU A 416 2.15 -15.81 7.38
N ALA A 417 2.30 -17.12 7.66
CA ALA A 417 1.66 -18.17 6.88
C ALA A 417 0.13 -18.20 7.08
N PRO A 418 -0.65 -18.49 6.02
CA PRO A 418 -2.12 -18.59 6.08
C PRO A 418 -2.62 -19.59 7.13
N ALA A 419 -3.77 -19.35 7.77
CA ALA A 419 -4.27 -20.18 8.88
C ALA A 419 -4.48 -21.68 8.54
N ASN A 420 -4.70 -22.01 7.26
CA ASN A 420 -4.80 -23.39 6.76
C ASN A 420 -3.43 -24.10 6.60
N SER A 421 -2.31 -23.37 6.64
CA SER A 421 -0.96 -23.93 6.49
C SER A 421 -0.54 -24.78 7.68
N VAL A 422 -1.07 -24.51 8.88
CA VAL A 422 -0.67 -25.17 10.14
C VAL A 422 -0.94 -26.68 10.11
N ALA A 423 -2.10 -27.09 9.61
CA ALA A 423 -2.45 -28.52 9.50
C ALA A 423 -1.57 -29.24 8.47
N MET A 424 -1.18 -28.54 7.40
CA MET A 424 -0.29 -29.07 6.38
C MET A 424 1.17 -29.13 6.85
N ALA A 425 1.63 -28.13 7.58
CA ALA A 425 2.95 -28.13 8.20
C ALA A 425 3.09 -29.32 9.17
N GLU A 426 2.05 -29.60 9.95
CA GLU A 426 2.01 -30.75 10.85
C GLU A 426 2.16 -32.10 10.10
N SER A 427 1.41 -32.30 9.01
CA SER A 427 1.49 -33.54 8.22
C SER A 427 2.88 -33.72 7.58
N LEU A 428 3.51 -32.63 7.16
CA LEU A 428 4.87 -32.62 6.62
C LEU A 428 5.93 -32.87 7.70
N TYR A 429 5.79 -32.31 8.89
CA TYR A 429 6.65 -32.64 10.03
C TYR A 429 6.50 -34.11 10.43
N ALA A 430 5.29 -34.66 10.41
CA ALA A 430 5.07 -36.10 10.63
C ALA A 430 5.74 -36.96 9.55
N ALA A 431 5.68 -36.54 8.27
CA ALA A 431 6.39 -37.22 7.17
C ALA A 431 7.93 -37.13 7.33
N ALA A 432 8.46 -35.98 7.76
CA ALA A 432 9.87 -35.82 8.10
C ALA A 432 10.30 -36.71 9.29
N GLY A 433 9.38 -36.94 10.23
CA GLY A 433 9.56 -37.84 11.37
C GLY A 433 9.75 -39.33 11.02
N LYS A 434 9.43 -39.74 9.79
CA LYS A 434 9.71 -41.10 9.28
C LYS A 434 11.20 -41.34 9.01
N GLY A 435 12.01 -40.29 9.00
CA GLY A 435 13.47 -40.37 8.84
C GLY A 435 14.19 -40.85 10.10
N THR A 436 15.49 -40.55 10.19
CA THR A 436 16.35 -40.93 11.32
C THR A 436 17.13 -39.73 11.86
N GLY A 437 17.67 -39.87 13.08
CA GLY A 437 18.53 -38.87 13.71
C GLY A 437 17.79 -37.65 14.26
N THR A 438 18.55 -36.61 14.61
CA THR A 438 18.07 -35.43 15.34
C THR A 438 16.98 -34.65 14.60
N MET A 439 17.03 -34.58 13.27
CA MET A 439 15.99 -33.92 12.46
C MET A 439 14.64 -34.61 12.61
N ALA A 440 14.60 -35.95 12.59
CA ALA A 440 13.35 -36.70 12.74
C ALA A 440 12.74 -36.50 14.12
N VAL A 441 13.57 -36.47 15.18
CA VAL A 441 13.11 -36.17 16.55
C VAL A 441 12.54 -34.75 16.65
N ARG A 442 13.22 -33.74 16.08
CA ARG A 442 12.73 -32.35 16.04
C ARG A 442 11.43 -32.21 15.26
N ALA A 443 11.30 -32.93 14.14
CA ALA A 443 10.09 -32.95 13.32
C ALA A 443 8.90 -33.52 14.10
N LEU A 444 9.07 -34.66 14.76
CA LEU A 444 8.01 -35.28 15.56
C LEU A 444 7.61 -34.42 16.77
N ILE A 445 8.58 -33.76 17.41
CA ILE A 445 8.29 -32.79 18.47
C ILE A 445 7.43 -31.65 17.92
N ARG A 446 7.82 -31.05 16.80
CA ARG A 446 7.08 -29.92 16.23
C ARG A 446 5.69 -30.33 15.72
N ALA A 447 5.54 -31.49 15.10
CA ALA A 447 4.24 -32.05 14.74
C ALA A 447 3.34 -32.24 15.97
N ALA A 448 3.89 -32.77 17.06
CA ALA A 448 3.15 -32.91 18.32
C ALA A 448 2.75 -31.56 18.92
N GLU A 449 3.64 -30.56 18.91
CA GLU A 449 3.35 -29.21 19.38
C GLU A 449 2.22 -28.55 18.59
N LEU A 450 2.24 -28.65 17.25
CA LEU A 450 1.18 -28.11 16.40
C LEU A 450 -0.16 -28.82 16.65
N ARG A 451 -0.16 -30.14 16.79
CA ARG A 451 -1.37 -30.92 17.10
C ARG A 451 -1.93 -30.58 18.50
N LEU A 452 -1.07 -30.51 19.51
CA LEU A 452 -1.47 -30.14 20.88
C LEU A 452 -1.98 -28.69 20.94
N ALA A 453 -1.42 -27.78 20.15
CA ALA A 453 -1.88 -26.39 20.07
C ALA A 453 -3.31 -26.27 19.51
N ARG A 454 -3.70 -27.15 18.58
CA ARG A 454 -5.07 -27.22 18.05
C ARG A 454 -6.07 -27.91 18.98
N ARG A 455 -5.57 -28.64 19.99
CA ARG A 455 -6.36 -29.40 20.97
C ARG A 455 -7.33 -30.39 20.35
N ASP A 456 -6.92 -31.02 19.27
CA ASP A 456 -7.65 -32.06 18.58
C ASP A 456 -6.80 -33.33 18.48
N ALA A 457 -7.41 -34.50 18.65
CA ALA A 457 -6.76 -35.81 18.53
C ALA A 457 -5.42 -35.97 19.28
N PRO A 458 -5.38 -35.78 20.62
CA PRO A 458 -4.15 -35.86 21.43
C PRO A 458 -3.44 -37.23 21.37
N GLU A 459 -4.17 -38.30 21.05
CA GLU A 459 -3.62 -39.62 20.76
C GLU A 459 -2.68 -39.62 19.56
N THR A 460 -2.92 -38.76 18.57
CA THR A 460 -2.04 -38.60 17.39
C THR A 460 -0.73 -37.93 17.80
N ALA A 461 -0.79 -36.91 18.66
CA ALA A 461 0.41 -36.26 19.22
C ALA A 461 1.23 -37.24 20.08
N ALA A 462 0.56 -38.06 20.90
CA ALA A 462 1.22 -39.11 21.68
C ALA A 462 1.92 -40.14 20.78
N GLY A 463 1.32 -40.49 19.63
CA GLY A 463 1.95 -41.35 18.62
C GLY A 463 3.25 -40.76 18.07
N TYR A 464 3.27 -39.46 17.75
CA TYR A 464 4.50 -38.78 17.31
C TYR A 464 5.60 -38.80 18.38
N LEU A 465 5.23 -38.54 19.64
CA LEU A 465 6.17 -38.45 20.75
C LEU A 465 6.74 -39.82 21.15
N THR A 466 5.92 -40.88 21.10
CA THR A 466 6.39 -42.26 21.30
C THR A 466 7.50 -42.59 20.32
N ARG A 467 7.29 -42.26 19.03
CA ARG A 467 8.30 -42.46 18.00
C ARG A 467 9.54 -41.57 18.19
N ALA A 468 9.34 -40.31 18.61
CA ALA A 468 10.45 -39.39 18.87
C ALA A 468 11.36 -39.91 20.00
N LYS A 469 10.78 -40.53 21.02
CA LYS A 469 11.48 -41.11 22.18
C LYS A 469 12.36 -42.29 21.79
N GLU A 470 11.87 -43.18 20.92
CA GLU A 470 12.66 -44.29 20.37
C GLU A 470 13.89 -43.80 19.59
N LEU A 471 13.77 -42.64 18.93
CA LEU A 471 14.81 -42.05 18.09
C LEU A 471 15.75 -41.10 18.86
N ALA A 472 15.41 -40.70 20.09
CA ALA A 472 16.16 -39.74 20.91
C ALA A 472 17.39 -40.37 21.60
N THR A 473 18.31 -40.92 20.79
CA THR A 473 19.56 -41.53 21.24
C THR A 473 20.78 -40.80 20.63
N GLY A 474 21.97 -41.01 21.17
CA GLY A 474 23.20 -40.36 20.68
C GLY A 474 23.11 -38.83 20.71
N ASP A 475 23.39 -38.17 19.58
CA ASP A 475 23.35 -36.70 19.43
C ASP A 475 21.97 -36.08 19.65
N ALA A 476 20.89 -36.88 19.59
CA ALA A 476 19.52 -36.44 19.85
C ALA A 476 19.09 -36.61 21.32
N ALA A 477 19.94 -37.16 22.18
CA ALA A 477 19.62 -37.44 23.59
C ALA A 477 19.22 -36.18 24.38
N ALA A 478 19.77 -35.01 24.02
CA ALA A 478 19.41 -33.72 24.62
C ALA A 478 17.93 -33.34 24.42
N LEU A 479 17.23 -33.95 23.46
CA LEU A 479 15.80 -33.70 23.19
C LEU A 479 14.87 -34.66 23.95
N ALA A 480 15.40 -35.71 24.59
CA ALA A 480 14.60 -36.73 25.26
C ALA A 480 13.76 -36.16 26.42
N GLU A 481 14.29 -35.17 27.15
CA GLU A 481 13.57 -34.48 28.21
C GLU A 481 12.33 -33.74 27.66
N ARG A 482 12.50 -33.02 26.54
CA ARG A 482 11.41 -32.30 25.89
C ARG A 482 10.33 -33.25 25.36
N VAL A 483 10.72 -34.40 24.79
CA VAL A 483 9.78 -35.45 24.36
C VAL A 483 8.97 -35.96 25.55
N GLY A 484 9.61 -36.24 26.69
CA GLY A 484 8.93 -36.69 27.90
C GLY A 484 7.93 -35.67 28.46
N GLN A 485 8.28 -34.38 28.44
CA GLN A 485 7.37 -33.30 28.87
C GLN A 485 6.08 -33.25 28.02
N LEU A 486 6.25 -33.31 26.69
CA LEU A 486 5.11 -33.28 25.75
C LEU A 486 4.27 -34.57 25.81
N GLU A 487 4.88 -35.72 26.10
CA GLU A 487 4.18 -37.01 26.21
C GLU A 487 3.19 -36.96 27.38
N VAL A 488 3.61 -36.38 28.52
CA VAL A 488 2.75 -36.15 29.68
C VAL A 488 1.62 -35.17 29.35
N GLU A 489 1.90 -34.10 28.60
CA GLU A 489 0.90 -33.12 28.16
C GLU A 489 -0.17 -33.76 27.24
N ALA A 490 0.24 -34.59 26.28
CA ALA A 490 -0.66 -35.29 25.37
C ALA A 490 -1.59 -36.28 26.10
N VAL A 491 -1.04 -37.10 27.02
CA VAL A 491 -1.83 -38.06 27.81
C VAL A 491 -2.84 -37.34 28.71
N ARG A 492 -2.43 -36.24 29.35
CA ARG A 492 -3.30 -35.45 30.21
C ARG A 492 -4.45 -34.82 29.43
N MET A 493 -4.17 -34.30 28.23
CA MET A 493 -5.19 -33.76 27.33
C MET A 493 -6.20 -34.83 26.90
N GLY A 494 -5.74 -36.01 26.49
CA GLY A 494 -6.61 -37.12 26.09
C GLY A 494 -7.54 -37.61 27.20
N ALA A 495 -7.03 -37.72 28.44
CA ALA A 495 -7.84 -38.13 29.59
C ALA A 495 -8.97 -37.15 29.89
N ARG A 496 -8.71 -35.84 29.78
CA ARG A 496 -9.73 -34.79 29.98
C ARG A 496 -10.81 -34.80 28.91
N MET A 497 -10.43 -35.01 27.66
CA MET A 497 -11.40 -35.10 26.55
C MET A 497 -12.30 -36.32 26.68
N LYS A 498 -11.75 -37.47 27.12
CA LYS A 498 -12.52 -38.70 27.34
C LYS A 498 -13.50 -38.61 28.51
N ASN A 499 -13.10 -38.02 29.63
CA ASN A 499 -13.98 -37.84 30.79
C ASN A 499 -15.14 -36.88 30.47
N ARG A 500 -14.89 -35.81 29.72
CA ARG A 500 -15.93 -34.88 29.27
C ARG A 500 -16.95 -35.52 28.32
N ALA A 501 -16.52 -36.49 27.51
CA ALA A 501 -17.43 -37.27 26.66
C ALA A 501 -18.25 -38.30 27.46
N MET A 502 -17.70 -38.86 28.54
CA MET A 502 -18.36 -39.88 29.36
C MET A 502 -19.45 -39.30 30.29
N ASP A 503 -19.27 -38.07 30.80
CA ASP A 503 -20.29 -37.37 31.60
C ASP A 503 -21.54 -37.01 30.78
N LEU A 504 -21.37 -36.77 29.47
CA LEU A 504 -22.47 -36.45 28.55
C LEU A 504 -23.36 -37.66 28.23
N ASP A 505 -22.84 -38.90 28.35
CA ASP A 505 -23.60 -40.12 28.07
C ASP A 505 -24.49 -40.56 29.25
N THR A 506 -24.20 -40.14 30.49
CA THR A 506 -24.94 -40.55 31.70
C THR A 506 -26.24 -39.78 31.98
N GLU A 507 -26.44 -38.59 31.40
CA GLU A 507 -27.66 -37.79 31.62
C GLU A 507 -28.79 -38.08 30.60
N SER A 508 -28.55 -38.88 29.55
CA SER A 508 -29.49 -39.03 28.43
C SER A 508 -30.44 -40.24 28.51
N ALA A 509 -30.50 -40.93 29.65
CA ALA A 509 -31.30 -42.14 29.83
C ALA A 509 -32.71 -41.89 30.42
N THR A 510 -33.53 -40.98 29.84
CA THR A 510 -35.00 -41.06 29.95
C THR A 510 -35.72 -40.30 28.81
N ALA A 511 -36.50 -41.05 28.01
CA ALA A 511 -37.59 -40.61 27.12
C ALA A 511 -37.30 -39.85 25.78
N ARG A 512 -36.76 -40.59 24.80
CA ARG A 512 -37.24 -40.82 23.41
C ARG A 512 -37.82 -39.67 22.52
N THR A 513 -37.02 -39.31 21.50
CA THR A 513 -37.26 -39.44 20.02
C THR A 513 -37.35 -38.18 19.12
N ARG A 514 -36.32 -38.08 18.26
CA ARG A 514 -36.19 -37.58 16.85
C ARG A 514 -36.10 -36.08 16.49
N ALA A 515 -34.89 -35.76 15.99
CA ALA A 515 -34.52 -35.07 14.74
C ALA A 515 -34.94 -33.58 14.63
N VAL A 516 -34.05 -32.61 14.43
CA VAL A 516 -33.02 -32.43 13.38
C VAL A 516 -32.01 -31.37 13.87
N ALA A 517 -30.78 -31.47 13.36
CA ALA A 517 -29.59 -30.67 13.66
C ALA A 517 -29.79 -29.14 13.70
N ALA A 518 -29.23 -28.52 14.73
CA ALA A 518 -28.84 -27.11 14.75
C ALA A 518 -27.60 -26.93 15.64
N LEU A 519 -26.61 -26.20 15.12
CA LEU A 519 -25.38 -25.78 15.78
C LEU A 519 -25.63 -24.57 16.70
N ALA A 520 -24.72 -24.41 17.70
CA ALA A 520 -24.43 -23.29 18.62
C ALA A 520 -25.15 -23.29 19.99
N PRO A 521 -24.58 -22.70 21.10
CA PRO A 521 -23.37 -21.86 21.24
C PRO A 521 -22.35 -22.33 22.33
N VAL A 522 -21.22 -21.62 22.48
CA VAL A 522 -20.08 -21.90 23.39
C VAL A 522 -20.22 -21.16 24.73
N GLU A 523 -20.01 -21.85 25.86
CA GLU A 523 -19.98 -21.27 27.23
C GLU A 523 -18.58 -20.79 27.68
N VAL A 524 -18.55 -19.74 28.51
CA VAL A 524 -17.37 -19.04 29.05
C VAL A 524 -17.02 -19.59 30.45
N GLY A 525 -15.76 -20.02 30.66
CA GLY A 525 -15.24 -20.49 31.96
C GLY A 525 -14.41 -21.78 31.90
N GLY A 526 -13.28 -21.76 31.17
CA GLY A 526 -12.57 -22.99 30.78
C GLY A 526 -11.49 -23.55 31.73
N SER A 527 -11.17 -22.91 32.87
CA SER A 527 -10.06 -23.33 33.75
C SER A 527 -10.31 -23.07 35.23
N SER A 528 -9.90 -24.01 36.08
CA SER A 528 -9.96 -23.94 37.56
C SER A 528 -8.63 -23.54 38.22
N LEU A 529 -7.60 -23.23 37.41
CA LEU A 529 -6.28 -22.82 37.88
C LEU A 529 -6.17 -21.30 38.03
N PRO A 530 -5.37 -20.79 38.98
CA PRO A 530 -5.27 -19.35 39.24
C PRO A 530 -4.77 -18.63 37.98
N PRO A 531 -5.33 -17.46 37.65
CA PRO A 531 -4.97 -16.75 36.43
C PRO A 531 -3.53 -16.27 36.48
N ARG A 532 -2.85 -16.40 35.34
CA ARG A 532 -1.54 -15.77 35.14
C ARG A 532 -1.77 -14.30 34.81
N ILE A 533 -1.60 -13.47 35.83
CA ILE A 533 -1.76 -12.02 35.71
C ILE A 533 -0.43 -11.38 35.33
N ILE A 534 -0.41 -10.71 34.20
CA ILE A 534 0.73 -9.94 33.70
C ILE A 534 0.36 -8.46 33.86
N PRO A 535 1.01 -7.70 34.75
CA PRO A 535 0.79 -6.27 34.83
C PRO A 535 1.22 -5.63 33.52
N CYS A 536 0.46 -4.69 32.97
CA CYS A 536 0.82 -3.99 31.73
C CYS A 536 0.34 -2.54 31.77
N ARG A 537 0.90 -1.71 30.88
CA ARG A 537 0.33 -0.42 30.50
C ARG A 537 0.01 -0.37 29.01
N ILE A 538 -1.01 0.39 28.63
CA ILE A 538 -1.41 0.59 27.24
C ILE A 538 -0.65 1.79 26.69
N LEU A 539 0.07 1.57 25.59
CA LEU A 539 0.76 2.62 24.85
C LEU A 539 -0.08 3.15 23.68
N GLY A 540 -0.96 2.30 23.12
CA GLY A 540 -1.78 2.65 21.96
C GLY A 540 -2.93 1.66 21.74
N LEU A 541 -4.01 2.13 21.14
CA LEU A 541 -5.21 1.38 20.75
C LEU A 541 -5.63 1.98 19.42
N SER A 542 -5.72 1.14 18.41
CA SER A 542 -6.21 1.43 17.08
C SER A 542 -7.33 0.44 16.75
N ASP A 543 -8.03 0.65 15.65
CA ASP A 543 -9.14 -0.21 15.22
C ASP A 543 -8.72 -1.68 14.94
N LYS A 544 -7.41 -1.97 14.82
CA LYS A 544 -6.88 -3.31 14.49
C LYS A 544 -5.91 -3.88 15.52
N ALA A 545 -5.23 -3.03 16.29
CA ALA A 545 -4.21 -3.46 17.23
C ALA A 545 -4.20 -2.66 18.55
N LEU A 546 -3.91 -3.37 19.65
CA LEU A 546 -3.63 -2.84 20.99
C LEU A 546 -2.13 -2.98 21.27
N LEU A 547 -1.45 -1.86 21.46
CA LEU A 547 -0.03 -1.82 21.83
C LEU A 547 0.11 -1.77 23.35
N VAL A 548 0.69 -2.82 23.94
CA VAL A 548 0.89 -2.95 25.38
C VAL A 548 2.37 -3.04 25.74
N GLU A 549 2.71 -2.57 26.93
CA GLU A 549 4.05 -2.66 27.49
C GLU A 549 4.02 -3.30 28.88
N ALA A 550 4.82 -4.36 29.06
CA ALA A 550 4.96 -5.08 30.32
C ALA A 550 6.08 -4.47 31.21
N PRO A 551 6.08 -4.72 32.53
CA PRO A 551 7.15 -4.36 33.45
C PRO A 551 8.49 -4.85 32.93
N GLY A 552 9.43 -3.92 32.69
CA GLY A 552 10.70 -4.19 32.01
C GLY A 552 10.83 -3.57 30.62
N GLY A 553 9.81 -2.87 30.12
CA GLY A 553 9.86 -2.09 28.87
C GLY A 553 9.64 -2.91 27.60
N GLN A 554 9.25 -4.19 27.73
CA GLN A 554 8.93 -5.04 26.59
C GLN A 554 7.60 -4.61 25.97
N ARG A 555 7.65 -4.19 24.71
CA ARG A 555 6.47 -3.75 23.94
C ARG A 555 5.98 -4.86 23.02
N ARG A 556 4.67 -5.04 22.97
CA ARG A 556 4.02 -6.00 22.07
C ARG A 556 2.77 -5.38 21.45
N SER A 557 2.63 -5.56 20.14
CA SER A 557 1.39 -5.27 19.43
C SER A 557 0.53 -6.52 19.43
N LEU A 558 -0.66 -6.43 20.00
CA LEU A 558 -1.69 -7.47 19.99
C LEU A 558 -2.76 -7.09 18.98
N SER A 559 -3.29 -8.04 18.22
CA SER A 559 -4.50 -7.79 17.44
C SER A 559 -5.68 -7.59 18.40
N VAL A 560 -6.58 -6.66 18.09
CA VAL A 560 -7.76 -6.42 18.94
C VAL A 560 -8.70 -7.64 18.96
N THR A 561 -8.59 -8.55 17.98
CA THR A 561 -9.29 -9.84 17.93
C THR A 561 -8.71 -10.91 18.85
N GLU A 562 -7.53 -10.71 19.44
CA GLU A 562 -6.93 -11.63 20.42
C GLU A 562 -7.47 -11.39 21.84
N VAL A 563 -8.22 -10.30 22.09
CA VAL A 563 -8.85 -10.01 23.39
C VAL A 563 -10.21 -10.72 23.46
N LEU A 564 -10.32 -11.69 24.38
CA LEU A 564 -11.50 -12.54 24.55
C LEU A 564 -12.52 -11.97 25.56
N ALA A 565 -12.07 -11.22 26.56
CA ALA A 565 -12.92 -10.55 27.54
C ALA A 565 -12.25 -9.36 28.23
N VAL A 566 -13.06 -8.44 28.75
CA VAL A 566 -12.62 -7.26 29.52
C VAL A 566 -13.31 -7.25 30.88
N ALA A 567 -12.54 -7.48 31.95
CA ALA A 567 -13.05 -7.47 33.33
C ALA A 567 -12.64 -6.19 34.07
N VAL A 568 -13.55 -5.62 34.86
CA VAL A 568 -13.34 -4.31 35.51
C VAL A 568 -13.76 -4.34 36.98
N GLY A 569 -12.90 -3.88 37.87
CA GLY A 569 -13.24 -3.70 39.29
C GLY A 569 -12.59 -2.48 39.95
N MET A 570 -13.11 -2.07 41.09
CA MET A 570 -12.56 -0.96 41.90
C MET A 570 -11.93 -1.44 43.20
N LEU A 571 -10.82 -0.80 43.56
CA LEU A 571 -10.00 -1.12 44.74
C LEU A 571 -9.70 0.14 45.57
N PRO A 572 -9.63 0.04 46.91
CA PRO A 572 -9.20 1.14 47.75
C PRO A 572 -7.73 1.50 47.50
N VAL A 573 -7.44 2.80 47.46
CA VAL A 573 -6.07 3.34 47.39
C VAL A 573 -5.67 3.81 48.78
N ALA A 574 -4.48 3.40 49.22
CA ALA A 574 -3.91 3.88 50.49
C ALA A 574 -3.79 5.41 50.44
N VAL A 575 -4.50 6.08 51.36
CA VAL A 575 -4.46 7.53 51.54
C VAL A 575 -3.88 7.84 52.92
N PRO A 576 -3.13 8.96 53.08
CA PRO A 576 -2.59 9.38 54.36
C PRO A 576 -3.68 9.46 55.45
N GLU A 577 -3.34 9.16 56.71
CA GLU A 577 -4.29 9.21 57.82
C GLU A 577 -5.02 10.56 57.88
N GLY A 578 -6.36 10.51 57.87
CA GLY A 578 -7.25 11.68 57.88
C GLY A 578 -7.80 12.11 56.52
N ALA A 579 -7.33 11.55 55.40
CA ALA A 579 -7.89 11.81 54.07
C ALA A 579 -9.03 10.84 53.72
N ALA A 580 -10.03 11.33 52.99
CA ALA A 580 -11.17 10.52 52.57
C ALA A 580 -10.72 9.32 51.72
N PRO A 581 -11.30 8.12 51.93
CA PRO A 581 -10.90 6.92 51.22
C PRO A 581 -11.07 7.10 49.71
N ARG A 582 -9.98 6.92 48.97
CA ARG A 582 -9.97 6.96 47.49
C ARG A 582 -10.04 5.57 46.91
N GLN A 583 -10.63 5.46 45.73
CA GLN A 583 -10.76 4.20 44.98
C GLN A 583 -10.09 4.37 43.61
N THR A 584 -9.48 3.31 43.10
CA THR A 584 -8.94 3.23 41.75
C THR A 584 -9.60 2.10 40.98
N VAL A 585 -9.66 2.24 39.66
CA VAL A 585 -10.14 1.18 38.78
C VAL A 585 -8.98 0.30 38.31
N LEU A 586 -9.26 -0.97 38.15
CA LEU A 586 -8.38 -1.99 37.62
C LEU A 586 -9.07 -2.71 36.46
N THR A 587 -8.38 -2.81 35.32
CA THR A 587 -8.91 -3.37 34.07
C THR A 587 -8.09 -4.57 33.64
N ASP A 588 -8.75 -5.70 33.45
CA ASP A 588 -8.14 -6.96 33.07
C ASP A 588 -8.55 -7.31 31.63
N LEU A 589 -7.57 -7.52 30.74
CA LEU A 589 -7.79 -8.01 29.38
C LEU A 589 -7.46 -9.49 29.31
N VAL A 590 -8.47 -10.32 29.09
CA VAL A 590 -8.32 -11.77 29.00
C VAL A 590 -7.95 -12.11 27.56
N VAL A 591 -6.70 -12.52 27.33
CA VAL A 591 -6.20 -12.93 26.01
C VAL A 591 -6.27 -14.44 25.81
N SER A 592 -6.49 -15.17 26.90
CA SER A 592 -6.79 -16.60 26.88
C SER A 592 -7.55 -16.94 28.15
N TRP A 593 -8.67 -17.67 28.04
CA TRP A 593 -9.36 -18.29 29.19
C TRP A 593 -8.58 -19.46 29.79
N GLY A 594 -7.38 -19.70 29.25
CA GLY A 594 -6.55 -20.80 29.64
C GLY A 594 -7.17 -22.11 29.20
N ASP A 595 -6.76 -23.14 29.89
CA ASP A 595 -7.22 -24.50 29.74
C ASP A 595 -7.05 -25.19 31.07
N PRO A 596 -7.51 -26.42 31.23
CA PRO A 596 -7.42 -27.04 32.54
C PRO A 596 -5.99 -27.27 33.07
N ASP A 597 -4.90 -26.97 32.33
CA ASP A 597 -3.50 -26.94 32.79
C ASP A 597 -2.88 -25.55 32.94
N ARG A 598 -3.49 -24.53 32.35
CA ARG A 598 -3.01 -23.16 32.39
C ARG A 598 -4.18 -22.27 32.79
N GLY A 599 -4.07 -21.60 33.94
CA GLY A 599 -5.06 -20.61 34.33
C GLY A 599 -5.19 -19.49 33.28
N PRO A 600 -6.28 -18.73 33.30
CA PRO A 600 -6.50 -17.65 32.34
C PRO A 600 -5.29 -16.72 32.26
N THR A 601 -4.88 -16.34 31.04
CA THR A 601 -3.83 -15.33 30.86
C THR A 601 -4.48 -13.97 30.77
N VAL A 602 -4.16 -13.11 31.74
CA VAL A 602 -4.82 -11.84 31.96
C VAL A 602 -3.79 -10.73 31.97
N LEU A 603 -3.97 -9.73 31.11
CA LEU A 603 -3.19 -8.50 31.15
C LEU A 603 -3.88 -7.53 32.09
N ARG A 604 -3.27 -7.28 33.26
CA ARG A 604 -3.84 -6.43 34.30
C ARG A 604 -3.31 -5.02 34.22
N ILE A 605 -4.22 -4.07 34.09
CA ILE A 605 -3.88 -2.69 33.78
C ILE A 605 -4.50 -1.79 34.85
N PRO A 606 -3.69 -1.19 35.74
CA PRO A 606 -4.19 -0.23 36.72
C PRO A 606 -4.59 1.08 36.01
N ALA A 607 -5.41 1.91 36.65
CA ALA A 607 -5.88 3.18 36.07
C ALA A 607 -4.75 4.08 35.53
N ALA A 608 -3.60 4.14 36.20
CA ALA A 608 -2.43 4.89 35.73
C ALA A 608 -1.78 4.27 34.47
N GLY A 609 -1.90 2.96 34.29
CA GLY A 609 -1.40 2.23 33.12
C GLY A 609 -2.28 2.35 31.88
N LEU A 610 -3.47 2.97 31.98
CA LEU A 610 -4.37 3.20 30.85
C LEU A 610 -4.01 4.46 30.03
N GLY A 611 -3.20 5.36 30.59
CA GLY A 611 -2.82 6.63 29.95
C GLY A 611 -4.02 7.53 29.64
N LEU A 612 -5.05 7.53 30.49
CA LEU A 612 -6.29 8.27 30.24
C LEU A 612 -6.10 9.79 30.17
N PRO A 613 -5.29 10.45 31.04
CA PRO A 613 -5.10 11.91 30.97
C PRO A 613 -4.46 12.36 29.66
N GLU A 614 -3.53 11.59 29.11
CA GLU A 614 -2.88 11.87 27.82
C GLU A 614 -3.84 11.63 26.65
N ARG A 615 -4.74 10.65 26.79
CA ARG A 615 -5.65 10.19 25.72
C ARG A 615 -6.95 10.99 25.64
N TYR A 616 -7.42 11.49 26.78
CA TYR A 616 -8.63 12.29 26.92
C TYR A 616 -8.33 13.55 27.75
N PRO A 617 -7.49 14.48 27.25
CA PRO A 617 -7.07 15.66 27.99
C PRO A 617 -8.26 16.54 28.35
N GLY A 618 -8.33 16.97 29.62
CA GLY A 618 -9.41 17.82 30.14
C GLY A 618 -10.74 17.10 30.44
N VAL A 619 -10.85 15.80 30.18
CA VAL A 619 -12.03 14.99 30.53
C VAL A 619 -11.89 14.47 31.97
N ALA A 620 -12.98 14.49 32.74
CA ALA A 620 -12.98 13.97 34.10
C ALA A 620 -12.61 12.46 34.10
N PRO A 621 -11.77 11.98 35.04
CA PRO A 621 -11.22 10.60 34.98
C PRO A 621 -12.27 9.48 34.83
N ARG A 622 -13.43 9.63 35.49
CA ARG A 622 -14.53 8.66 35.40
C ARG A 622 -15.13 8.59 33.99
N GLU A 623 -15.30 9.74 33.35
CA GLU A 623 -15.84 9.82 31.98
C GLU A 623 -14.80 9.38 30.95
N ALA A 624 -13.54 9.75 31.13
CA ALA A 624 -12.44 9.30 30.28
C ALA A 624 -12.31 7.77 30.28
N TYR A 625 -12.45 7.13 31.46
CA TYR A 625 -12.43 5.69 31.58
C TYR A 625 -13.63 5.00 30.90
N ALA A 626 -14.85 5.54 31.06
CA ALA A 626 -16.03 5.00 30.40
C ALA A 626 -15.91 5.05 28.86
N ARG A 627 -15.38 6.14 28.30
CA ARG A 627 -15.12 6.29 26.86
C ARG A 627 -14.07 5.29 26.37
N PHE A 628 -12.98 5.11 27.14
CA PHE A 628 -11.94 4.13 26.83
C PHE A 628 -12.50 2.71 26.78
N LEU A 629 -13.27 2.32 27.80
CA LEU A 629 -13.85 0.99 27.92
C LEU A 629 -14.83 0.69 26.79
N SER A 630 -15.67 1.68 26.42
CA SER A 630 -16.58 1.58 25.27
C SER A 630 -15.81 1.36 23.96
N ALA A 631 -14.77 2.15 23.70
CA ALA A 631 -13.98 2.02 22.48
C ALA A 631 -13.25 0.67 22.39
N LEU A 632 -12.74 0.15 23.52
CA LEU A 632 -12.09 -1.16 23.56
C LEU A 632 -13.06 -2.31 23.27
N LEU A 633 -14.27 -2.26 23.82
CA LEU A 633 -15.31 -3.28 23.60
C LEU A 633 -15.90 -3.22 22.18
N GLU A 634 -15.98 -2.04 21.56
CA GLU A 634 -16.54 -1.89 20.19
C GLU A 634 -15.61 -2.44 19.09
N HIS A 635 -14.30 -2.32 19.26
CA HIS A 635 -13.31 -2.74 18.26
C HIS A 635 -12.79 -4.18 18.49
N SER A 636 -13.18 -4.81 19.60
CA SER A 636 -12.87 -6.19 19.94
C SER A 636 -14.11 -7.07 19.91
N ALA A 637 -13.92 -8.39 19.83
CA ALA A 637 -15.00 -9.36 20.04
C ALA A 637 -15.09 -9.78 21.54
N ALA A 638 -14.63 -8.93 22.45
CA ALA A 638 -14.40 -9.29 23.85
C ALA A 638 -15.68 -9.25 24.69
N ASN A 639 -15.90 -10.26 25.52
CA ASN A 639 -17.03 -10.30 26.45
C ASN A 639 -16.80 -9.33 27.64
N PRO A 640 -17.73 -8.39 27.93
CA PRO A 640 -17.63 -7.48 29.07
C PRO A 640 -17.96 -8.18 30.40
N MET A 641 -17.17 -7.90 31.44
CA MET A 641 -17.36 -8.45 32.79
C MET A 641 -17.25 -7.37 33.89
N PRO A 642 -18.34 -7.02 34.60
CA PRO A 642 -19.71 -7.51 34.45
C PRO A 642 -20.32 -7.14 33.08
N ASP A 643 -21.57 -7.53 32.85
CA ASP A 643 -22.29 -7.30 31.59
C ASP A 643 -22.19 -5.84 31.08
N ALA A 644 -22.29 -5.68 29.75
CA ALA A 644 -22.09 -4.40 29.07
C ALA A 644 -22.95 -3.23 29.63
N PRO A 645 -24.25 -3.42 29.93
CA PRO A 645 -25.09 -2.40 30.56
C PRO A 645 -24.53 -1.90 31.91
N THR A 646 -24.10 -2.82 32.78
CA THR A 646 -23.54 -2.48 34.10
C THR A 646 -22.24 -1.66 33.98
N LEU A 647 -21.38 -2.00 33.02
CA LEU A 647 -20.15 -1.25 32.74
C LEU A 647 -20.43 0.15 32.15
N ALA A 648 -21.42 0.25 31.24
CA ALA A 648 -21.80 1.51 30.59
C ALA A 648 -22.35 2.55 31.57
N GLU A 649 -23.06 2.12 32.62
CA GLU A 649 -23.56 2.99 33.69
C GLU A 649 -22.48 3.40 34.71
N GLY A 650 -21.24 2.95 34.52
CA GLY A 650 -20.11 3.23 35.41
C GLY A 650 -20.29 2.65 36.81
N ARG A 651 -21.03 1.54 36.93
CA ARG A 651 -21.28 0.80 38.16
C ARG A 651 -20.31 -0.38 38.25
N TYR A 652 -19.08 -0.09 38.66
CA TYR A 652 -18.03 -1.10 38.78
C TYR A 652 -18.09 -1.82 40.14
N PRO A 653 -17.99 -3.17 40.16
CA PRO A 653 -17.90 -3.93 41.42
C PRO A 653 -16.70 -3.48 42.26
N ARG A 654 -16.89 -3.43 43.58
CA ARG A 654 -15.86 -3.00 44.53
C ARG A 654 -15.29 -4.19 45.28
N PHE A 655 -13.98 -4.22 45.40
CA PHE A 655 -13.23 -5.27 46.08
C PHE A 655 -12.30 -4.64 47.11
N ALA A 656 -12.05 -5.33 48.23
CA ALA A 656 -11.14 -4.82 49.25
C ALA A 656 -9.66 -5.03 48.85
N THR A 657 -9.37 -6.07 48.06
CA THR A 657 -8.02 -6.42 47.60
C THR A 657 -8.00 -6.94 46.15
N GLU A 658 -6.84 -6.87 45.47
CA GLU A 658 -6.67 -7.44 44.13
C GLU A 658 -6.91 -8.95 44.08
N GLY A 659 -6.63 -9.65 45.18
CA GLY A 659 -6.90 -11.08 45.33
C GLY A 659 -8.39 -11.39 45.27
N GLU A 660 -9.23 -10.59 45.93
CA GLU A 660 -10.69 -10.74 45.88
C GLU A 660 -11.27 -10.50 44.48
N LEU A 661 -10.79 -9.47 43.77
CA LEU A 661 -11.18 -9.22 42.38
C LEU A 661 -10.83 -10.43 41.48
N THR A 662 -9.62 -10.95 41.66
CA THR A 662 -9.12 -12.10 40.89
C THR A 662 -9.96 -13.36 41.17
N ALA A 663 -10.27 -13.62 42.44
CA ALA A 663 -11.13 -14.73 42.84
C ALA A 663 -12.53 -14.61 42.23
N HIS A 664 -13.07 -13.38 42.18
CA HIS A 664 -14.42 -13.10 41.70
C HIS A 664 -14.58 -13.38 40.19
N TYR A 665 -13.63 -12.93 39.35
CA TYR A 665 -13.75 -13.10 37.90
C TYR A 665 -13.17 -14.40 37.34
N TYR A 666 -12.21 -15.01 38.04
CA TYR A 666 -11.42 -16.12 37.48
C TYR A 666 -11.40 -17.37 38.36
N GLY A 667 -12.03 -17.37 39.54
CA GLY A 667 -11.98 -18.50 40.47
C GLY A 667 -10.70 -18.53 41.33
N GLN A 668 -10.56 -19.55 42.19
CA GLN A 668 -9.71 -19.58 43.39
C GLN A 668 -8.28 -19.00 43.24
N VAL A 669 -7.88 -18.24 44.25
CA VAL A 669 -6.52 -17.70 44.45
C VAL A 669 -5.68 -18.77 45.15
N ALA A 670 -4.56 -19.19 44.56
CA ALA A 670 -3.56 -19.94 45.31
C ALA A 670 -2.93 -19.02 46.37
N ALA A 671 -2.98 -19.46 47.63
CA ALA A 671 -2.37 -18.77 48.76
C ALA A 671 -0.86 -18.58 48.53
N ALA A 672 -0.37 -17.40 48.94
CA ALA A 672 0.95 -16.85 48.66
C ALA A 672 2.14 -17.72 49.11
N ALA A 673 3.26 -17.56 48.39
CA ALA A 673 4.60 -17.54 48.94
C ALA A 673 5.33 -16.31 48.39
#